data_AF-A0A1Y4WKN6-F1
#
_entry.id   AF-A0A1Y4WKN6-F1
#
_cell.length_a   1.000
_cell.length_b   1.000
_cell.length_c   1.000
_cell.angle_alpha   90.00
_cell.angle_beta   90.00
_cell.angle_gamma   90.00
#
_symmetry.space_group_name_H-M   'P 1'
#
loop_
_entity.id
_entity.type
_entity.pdbx_description
1 polymer ?
#
loop_
_entity_poly.entity_id
_entity_poly.type
_entity_poly.pdbx_seq_one_letter_code
_entity_poly.pdbx_strand_id
1 'polypeptide(L)'
;MNVLTLTARELGRLLRGRLTWLVLALTALSPAAGLTVLRFTASETMLSRCVADPALAAGVLGGLLFALLTLWDSARASKSRVEVLTDAAVSPLTAALARLAALLVTAALALVLTTLAWLPWTAYTVGAVFDGLDYLLAYGILMGLALPLCILLAGAAWQFTRRFDLSLVLVAVLAALSLTVWRGEWQLCWLNPCVWALSDDFSNFRVLRSAAYMRLTWLLGLAGVWALSWLCIRRYGKGPLGSLARSARRVYRPLLALALLLCCGWSYAAQPFIDRSNPDLTVMSFFEIPYLEGVTFVSRTAQVFPDTKAGTVSGRASFRFENTSGQEQKVAFGVNPGYTVSDVRANGVDVPFTVSAYQEYNEALLEVTIPADGEVELTMAYRGYPQESIPTMQGGKELSAEYLCLENSALSPRLMNVLPGEDGYPAAIEITLPEAMTVIPFGSSEAEIIAEHDNGTRTWRYEDNGTGGILYAGDYVREDMEAGGIHIQFYYGRKHQAVMEAVGAADAVQAVVDYCTQHYGPLSFGAGESLKLIQSRVAGGGYAADGASLLDEAGFTIANLADGAKGAAAGEVFIHELVHQWWGLGNMFDTADPSSPWSAEGLTVYTTYRIAKELYGEDYAVENYVDQWRAAVDDYYLNFYVRCPEYLDALPEAERLAISNALSGMRQYSEMPLKILKAQELVGGEEAMDEILKGLFTRELDPMYPYLTYQEFLDACGLTEEDLSLD
;
A
#
# COMPACT_ATOMS: atom_id res chain seq x y z
N MET A 1 47.27 -6.65 -19.49
CA MET A 1 46.67 -5.46 -18.84
C MET A 1 45.66 -5.93 -17.81
N ASN A 2 45.72 -5.44 -16.56
CA ASN A 2 44.76 -5.83 -15.51
C ASN A 2 43.37 -5.25 -15.82
N VAL A 3 42.30 -5.94 -15.40
CA VAL A 3 40.88 -5.54 -15.60
C VAL A 3 40.65 -4.13 -15.06
N LEU A 4 41.17 -3.79 -13.87
CA LEU A 4 40.98 -2.48 -13.25
C LEU A 4 41.49 -1.31 -14.12
N THR A 5 42.70 -1.45 -14.67
CA THR A 5 43.28 -0.44 -15.58
C THR A 5 42.45 -0.32 -16.86
N LEU A 6 41.90 -1.43 -17.33
CA LEU A 6 41.02 -1.48 -18.50
C LEU A 6 39.68 -0.80 -18.21
N THR A 7 39.08 -1.07 -17.05
CA THR A 7 37.84 -0.43 -16.59
C THR A 7 38.02 1.08 -16.49
N ALA A 8 39.11 1.56 -15.90
CA ALA A 8 39.39 3.01 -15.81
C ALA A 8 39.50 3.66 -17.20
N ARG A 9 40.12 2.97 -18.17
CA ARG A 9 40.22 3.45 -19.57
C ARG A 9 38.87 3.42 -20.28
N GLU A 10 38.08 2.36 -20.09
CA GLU A 10 36.74 2.26 -20.66
C GLU A 10 35.79 3.32 -20.08
N LEU A 11 35.87 3.57 -18.77
CA LEU A 11 35.12 4.63 -18.10
C LEU A 11 35.51 6.01 -18.64
N GLY A 12 36.82 6.31 -18.70
CA GLY A 12 37.30 7.57 -19.28
C GLY A 12 36.88 7.76 -20.74
N ARG A 13 36.74 6.67 -21.51
CA ARG A 13 36.21 6.71 -22.87
C ARG A 13 34.70 6.95 -22.90
N LEU A 14 33.91 6.27 -22.07
CA LEU A 14 32.46 6.48 -21.96
C LEU A 14 32.17 7.94 -21.60
N LEU A 15 32.82 8.49 -20.58
CA LEU A 15 32.63 9.86 -20.12
C LEU A 15 33.11 10.94 -21.11
N ARG A 16 33.87 10.59 -22.15
CA ARG A 16 34.18 11.50 -23.28
C ARG A 16 33.14 11.42 -24.41
N GLY A 17 32.25 10.42 -24.37
CA GLY A 17 31.24 10.20 -25.38
C GLY A 17 30.05 11.15 -25.23
N ARG A 18 29.67 11.84 -26.32
CA ARG A 18 28.47 12.71 -26.35
C ARG A 18 27.19 11.94 -26.04
N LEU A 19 27.08 10.71 -26.55
CA LEU A 19 25.93 9.84 -26.28
C LEU A 19 25.79 9.50 -24.79
N THR A 20 26.90 9.29 -24.08
CA THR A 20 26.87 8.98 -22.65
C THR A 20 26.34 10.16 -21.85
N TRP A 21 26.78 11.38 -22.16
CA TRP A 21 26.23 12.59 -21.54
C TRP A 21 24.76 12.84 -21.89
N LEU A 22 24.34 12.55 -23.12
CA LEU A 22 22.93 12.60 -23.49
C LEU A 22 22.09 11.61 -22.66
N VAL A 23 22.57 10.38 -22.50
CA VAL A 23 21.91 9.37 -21.66
C VAL A 23 21.84 9.83 -20.20
N LEU A 24 22.95 10.35 -19.64
CA LEU A 24 22.96 10.89 -18.28
C LEU A 24 21.95 12.04 -18.11
N ALA A 25 21.90 12.98 -19.05
CA ALA A 25 20.96 14.10 -19.00
C ALA A 25 19.50 13.62 -19.10
N LEU A 26 19.19 12.70 -20.03
CA LEU A 26 17.83 12.16 -20.17
C LEU A 26 17.41 11.32 -18.95
N THR A 27 18.34 10.58 -18.34
CA THR A 27 18.10 9.86 -17.07
C THR A 27 17.94 10.81 -15.88
N ALA A 28 18.57 11.99 -15.90
CA ALA A 28 18.33 13.01 -14.89
C ALA A 28 16.98 13.71 -15.05
N LEU A 29 16.45 13.79 -16.28
CA LEU A 29 15.14 14.39 -16.58
C LEU A 29 13.98 13.40 -16.44
N SER A 30 14.22 12.09 -16.48
CA SER A 30 13.15 11.08 -16.46
C SER A 30 12.21 11.10 -15.25
N PRO A 31 12.61 11.54 -14.02
CA PRO A 31 11.64 11.63 -12.93
C PRO A 31 10.45 12.56 -13.23
N ALA A 32 10.61 13.55 -14.12
CA ALA A 32 9.51 14.43 -14.55
C ALA A 32 8.35 13.67 -15.23
N ALA A 33 8.63 12.54 -15.88
CA ALA A 33 7.59 11.71 -16.48
C ALA A 33 6.69 11.07 -15.41
N GLY A 34 7.22 10.80 -14.21
CA GLY A 34 6.45 10.26 -13.08
C GLY A 34 5.44 11.26 -12.51
N LEU A 35 5.65 12.56 -12.71
CA LEU A 35 4.70 13.59 -12.26
C LEU A 35 3.45 13.68 -13.14
N THR A 36 3.50 13.16 -14.37
CA THR A 36 2.50 13.42 -15.40
C THR A 36 2.00 12.16 -16.10
N VAL A 37 2.87 11.44 -16.80
CA VAL A 37 2.48 10.39 -17.77
C VAL A 37 2.71 8.98 -17.24
N LEU A 38 3.73 8.77 -16.41
CA LEU A 38 4.12 7.45 -15.88
C LEU A 38 3.86 7.37 -14.38
N ARG A 39 2.59 7.53 -13.99
CA ARG A 39 2.13 7.29 -12.62
C ARG A 39 1.84 5.81 -12.42
N PHE A 40 2.49 5.22 -11.42
CA PHE A 40 2.41 3.80 -11.11
C PHE A 40 1.74 3.55 -9.76
N THR A 41 1.85 4.48 -8.81
CA THR A 41 1.16 4.42 -7.53
C THR A 41 -0.34 4.65 -7.70
N ALA A 42 -1.14 4.05 -6.82
CA ALA A 42 -2.58 4.25 -6.75
C ALA A 42 -2.97 5.29 -5.69
N SER A 43 -2.10 5.53 -4.70
CA SER A 43 -2.32 6.52 -3.65
C SER A 43 -1.82 7.90 -4.05
N GLU A 44 -2.46 8.93 -3.50
CA GLU A 44 -2.16 10.35 -3.72
C GLU A 44 -1.35 10.99 -2.58
N THR A 45 -0.71 10.21 -1.71
CA THR A 45 0.26 10.75 -0.73
C THR A 45 1.39 11.52 -1.39
N MET A 46 1.98 12.46 -0.65
CA MET A 46 3.06 13.31 -1.16
C MET A 46 4.29 12.48 -1.54
N LEU A 47 4.67 11.47 -0.75
CA LEU A 47 5.77 10.57 -1.08
C LEU A 47 5.44 9.65 -2.26
N SER A 48 4.19 9.19 -2.43
CA SER A 48 3.80 8.44 -3.63
C SER A 48 3.99 9.30 -4.88
N ARG A 49 3.40 10.50 -4.87
CA ARG A 49 3.33 11.40 -6.03
C ARG A 49 4.67 12.09 -6.34
N CYS A 50 5.43 12.50 -5.34
CA CYS A 50 6.65 13.30 -5.49
C CYS A 50 7.95 12.50 -5.37
N VAL A 51 7.90 11.24 -4.90
CA VAL A 51 9.08 10.38 -4.72
C VAL A 51 8.95 9.06 -5.46
N ALA A 52 7.92 8.25 -5.15
CA ALA A 52 7.79 6.90 -5.70
C ALA A 52 7.60 6.91 -7.22
N ASP A 53 6.60 7.65 -7.71
CA ASP A 53 6.31 7.76 -9.14
C ASP A 53 7.49 8.34 -9.94
N PRO A 54 8.11 9.46 -9.53
CA PRO A 54 9.34 9.95 -10.15
C PRO A 54 10.48 8.93 -10.16
N ALA A 55 10.71 8.21 -9.06
CA ALA A 55 11.76 7.20 -8.98
C ALA A 55 11.46 5.96 -9.85
N LEU A 56 10.20 5.51 -9.92
CA LEU A 56 9.77 4.42 -10.79
C LEU A 56 9.90 4.79 -12.27
N ALA A 57 9.41 5.97 -12.66
CA ALA A 57 9.55 6.49 -14.01
C ALA A 57 11.03 6.61 -14.42
N ALA A 58 11.88 7.09 -13.52
CA ALA A 58 13.32 7.15 -13.73
C ALA A 58 13.98 5.77 -13.82
N GLY A 59 13.51 4.78 -13.05
CA GLY A 59 13.94 3.39 -13.16
C GLY A 59 13.62 2.78 -14.53
N VAL A 60 12.40 2.99 -15.02
CA VAL A 60 11.95 2.50 -16.33
C VAL A 60 12.71 3.20 -17.46
N LEU A 61 12.63 4.53 -17.55
CA LEU A 61 13.22 5.29 -18.65
C LEU A 61 14.75 5.27 -18.59
N GLY A 62 15.33 5.48 -17.41
CA GLY A 62 16.77 5.39 -17.18
C GLY A 62 17.30 3.99 -17.49
N GLY A 63 16.60 2.94 -17.04
CA GLY A 63 16.96 1.56 -17.34
C GLY A 63 17.03 1.30 -18.84
N LEU A 64 15.99 1.68 -19.59
CA LEU A 64 15.94 1.52 -21.04
C LEU A 64 17.02 2.34 -21.77
N LEU A 65 17.31 3.57 -21.32
CA LEU A 65 18.41 4.38 -21.86
C LEU A 65 19.78 3.72 -21.62
N PHE A 66 20.00 3.13 -20.45
CA PHE A 66 21.23 2.40 -20.14
C PHE A 66 21.33 1.07 -20.88
N ALA A 67 20.21 0.39 -21.16
CA ALA A 67 20.18 -0.75 -22.07
C ALA A 67 20.62 -0.35 -23.48
N LEU A 68 20.08 0.75 -24.02
CA LEU A 68 20.46 1.28 -25.33
C LEU A 68 21.95 1.67 -25.37
N LEU A 69 22.44 2.37 -24.34
CA LEU A 69 23.86 2.71 -24.21
C LEU A 69 24.74 1.45 -24.21
N THR A 70 24.32 0.41 -23.48
CA THR A 70 25.04 -0.87 -23.40
C THR A 70 25.11 -1.57 -24.75
N LEU A 71 24.00 -1.61 -25.50
CA LEU A 71 23.95 -2.19 -26.85
C LEU A 71 24.81 -1.39 -27.83
N TRP A 72 24.72 -0.06 -27.78
CA TRP A 72 25.49 0.83 -28.64
C TRP A 72 26.99 0.68 -28.41
N ASP A 73 27.40 0.74 -27.13
CA ASP A 73 28.80 0.58 -26.75
C ASP A 73 29.34 -0.80 -27.16
N SER A 74 28.51 -1.84 -27.00
CA SER A 74 28.88 -3.20 -27.33
C SER A 74 28.98 -3.49 -28.83
N ALA A 75 28.18 -2.79 -29.64
CA ALA A 75 28.22 -2.90 -31.10
C ALA A 75 29.38 -2.12 -31.74
N ARG A 76 30.03 -1.19 -31.02
CA ARG A 76 31.05 -0.27 -31.58
C ARG A 76 32.15 -0.99 -32.37
N ALA A 77 32.84 -1.95 -31.74
CA ALA A 77 34.00 -2.60 -32.36
C ALA A 77 33.63 -3.39 -33.63
N SER A 78 32.44 -3.99 -33.63
CA SER A 78 31.90 -4.72 -34.78
C SER A 78 31.49 -3.75 -35.90
N LYS A 79 30.75 -2.67 -35.59
CA LYS A 79 30.35 -1.64 -36.56
C LYS A 79 31.55 -0.96 -37.22
N SER A 80 32.60 -0.69 -36.46
CA SER A 80 33.85 -0.08 -36.96
C SER A 80 34.81 -1.09 -37.60
N ARG A 81 34.47 -2.38 -37.66
CA ARG A 81 35.31 -3.47 -38.23
C ARG A 81 36.71 -3.58 -37.60
N VAL A 82 36.86 -3.16 -36.34
CA VAL A 82 38.15 -3.19 -35.61
C VAL A 82 38.23 -4.35 -34.60
N GLU A 83 37.21 -5.21 -34.54
CA GLU A 83 37.10 -6.29 -33.55
C GLU A 83 38.32 -7.22 -33.55
N VAL A 84 38.85 -7.56 -34.73
CA VAL A 84 40.06 -8.41 -34.84
C VAL A 84 41.29 -7.74 -34.21
N LEU A 85 41.43 -6.42 -34.34
CA LEU A 85 42.52 -5.66 -33.75
C LEU A 85 42.38 -5.56 -32.23
N THR A 86 41.16 -5.33 -31.75
CA THR A 86 40.89 -5.23 -30.30
C THR A 86 41.05 -6.57 -29.59
N ASP A 87 40.60 -7.66 -30.22
CA ASP A 87 40.66 -9.02 -29.66
C ASP A 87 42.10 -9.57 -29.61
N ALA A 88 42.97 -9.08 -30.50
CA ALA A 88 44.40 -9.37 -30.49
C ALA A 88 45.12 -8.66 -29.32
N ALA A 89 44.70 -7.43 -28.99
CA ALA A 89 45.33 -6.63 -27.94
C ALA A 89 44.85 -7.00 -26.52
N VAL A 90 43.57 -7.36 -26.38
CA VAL A 90 42.93 -7.68 -25.09
C VAL A 90 41.99 -8.85 -25.26
N SER A 91 41.97 -9.78 -24.28
CA SER A 91 41.01 -10.89 -24.32
C SER A 91 39.56 -10.38 -24.36
N PRO A 92 38.70 -10.91 -25.25
CA PRO A 92 37.28 -10.50 -25.33
C PRO A 92 36.52 -10.64 -24.00
N LEU A 93 36.88 -11.65 -23.20
CA LEU A 93 36.30 -11.86 -21.88
C LEU A 93 36.67 -10.75 -20.89
N THR A 94 37.92 -10.31 -20.92
CA THR A 94 38.46 -9.24 -20.05
C THR A 94 37.89 -7.90 -20.47
N ALA A 95 37.77 -7.65 -21.78
CA ALA A 95 37.15 -6.45 -22.32
C ALA A 95 35.66 -6.35 -21.95
N ALA A 96 34.92 -7.47 -22.01
CA ALA A 96 33.52 -7.52 -21.60
C ALA A 96 33.32 -7.18 -20.11
N LEU A 97 34.16 -7.73 -19.23
CA LEU A 97 34.13 -7.40 -17.79
C LEU A 97 34.46 -5.93 -17.52
N ALA A 98 35.50 -5.40 -18.18
CA ALA A 98 35.89 -4.00 -18.02
C ALA A 98 34.79 -3.03 -18.50
N ARG A 99 34.13 -3.36 -19.62
CA ARG A 99 32.98 -2.60 -20.12
C ARG A 99 31.80 -2.64 -19.17
N LEU A 100 31.42 -3.83 -18.69
CA LEU A 100 30.33 -3.98 -17.72
C LEU A 100 30.60 -3.10 -16.49
N ALA A 101 31.80 -3.20 -15.91
CA ALA A 101 32.17 -2.40 -14.75
C ALA A 101 32.12 -0.88 -15.03
N ALA A 102 32.59 -0.44 -16.20
CA ALA A 102 32.53 0.97 -16.59
C ALA A 102 31.08 1.48 -16.75
N LEU A 103 30.19 0.66 -17.33
CA LEU A 103 28.76 0.97 -17.46
C LEU A 103 28.07 1.04 -16.09
N LEU A 104 28.38 0.11 -15.17
CA LEU A 104 27.85 0.13 -13.80
C LEU A 104 28.30 1.38 -13.03
N VAL A 105 29.56 1.80 -13.16
CA VAL A 105 30.03 3.06 -12.55
C VAL A 105 29.33 4.28 -13.17
N THR A 106 29.07 4.24 -14.48
CA THR A 106 28.33 5.32 -15.16
C THR A 106 26.87 5.37 -14.69
N ALA A 107 26.25 4.22 -14.44
CA ALA A 107 24.90 4.13 -13.88
C ALA A 107 24.84 4.65 -12.43
N ALA A 108 25.84 4.33 -11.60
CA ALA A 108 25.95 4.90 -10.25
C ALA A 108 26.10 6.42 -10.28
N LEU A 109 26.89 6.95 -11.22
CA LEU A 109 26.99 8.40 -11.43
C LEU A 109 25.63 9.00 -11.85
N ALA A 110 24.89 8.34 -12.73
CA ALA A 110 23.54 8.79 -13.12
C ALA A 110 22.61 8.87 -11.91
N LEU A 111 22.58 7.84 -11.07
CA LEU A 111 21.80 7.81 -9.84
C LEU A 111 22.14 8.98 -8.91
N VAL A 112 23.43 9.23 -8.67
CA VAL A 112 23.88 10.35 -7.82
C VAL A 112 23.49 11.70 -8.42
N LEU A 113 23.64 11.88 -9.73
CA LEU A 113 23.25 13.14 -10.38
C LEU A 113 21.74 13.37 -10.32
N THR A 114 20.93 12.33 -10.59
CA THR A 114 19.47 12.44 -10.54
C THR A 114 18.98 12.71 -9.12
N THR A 115 19.47 11.97 -8.13
CA THR A 115 19.09 12.18 -6.71
C THR A 115 19.45 13.58 -6.23
N LEU A 116 20.65 14.09 -6.56
CA LEU A 116 21.03 15.45 -6.17
C LEU A 116 20.23 16.54 -6.90
N ALA A 117 19.87 16.31 -8.17
CA ALA A 117 19.13 17.29 -8.96
C ALA A 117 17.69 17.45 -8.49
N TRP A 118 17.05 16.36 -8.04
CA TRP A 118 15.64 16.36 -7.65
C TRP A 118 15.42 16.64 -6.16
N LEU A 119 16.41 16.40 -5.31
CA LEU A 119 16.30 16.59 -3.86
C LEU A 119 15.74 17.97 -3.46
N PRO A 120 16.20 19.12 -3.99
CA PRO A 120 15.68 20.42 -3.56
C PRO A 120 14.21 20.61 -3.91
N TRP A 121 13.79 20.18 -5.10
CA TRP A 121 12.40 20.28 -5.54
C TRP A 121 11.48 19.36 -4.73
N THR A 122 11.92 18.11 -4.52
CA THR A 122 11.16 17.14 -3.72
C THR A 122 11.02 17.62 -2.27
N ALA A 123 12.11 18.02 -1.62
CA ALA A 123 12.06 18.48 -0.23
C ALA A 123 11.17 19.72 -0.05
N TYR A 124 11.20 20.65 -1.01
CA TYR A 124 10.32 21.82 -0.99
C TYR A 124 8.85 21.46 -1.19
N THR A 125 8.54 20.56 -2.14
CA THR A 125 7.16 20.24 -2.54
C THR A 125 6.47 19.33 -1.53
N VAL A 126 7.20 18.36 -0.97
CA VAL A 126 6.69 17.45 0.06
C VAL A 126 6.53 18.17 1.41
N GLY A 127 7.40 19.13 1.71
CA GLY A 127 7.24 19.99 2.88
C GLY A 127 7.53 19.27 4.19
N ALA A 128 6.63 19.42 5.18
CA ALA A 128 6.84 18.98 6.55
C ALA A 128 7.05 17.47 6.71
N VAL A 129 6.46 16.67 5.82
CA VAL A 129 6.52 15.20 5.84
C VAL A 129 7.71 14.63 5.05
N PHE A 130 8.63 15.49 4.55
CA PHE A 130 9.77 15.02 3.77
C PHE A 130 10.74 14.20 4.62
N ASP A 131 10.95 12.94 4.23
CA ASP A 131 11.94 12.06 4.82
C ASP A 131 13.11 11.77 3.87
N GLY A 132 14.32 12.14 4.31
CA GLY A 132 15.53 11.98 3.51
C GLY A 132 15.97 10.53 3.33
N LEU A 133 15.67 9.64 4.29
CA LEU A 133 16.00 8.23 4.19
C LEU A 133 15.08 7.56 3.17
N ASP A 134 13.77 7.79 3.25
CA ASP A 134 12.79 7.27 2.28
C ASP A 134 13.10 7.77 0.87
N TYR A 135 13.45 9.05 0.71
CA TYR A 135 13.91 9.59 -0.57
C TYR A 135 15.09 8.81 -1.15
N LEU A 136 16.14 8.58 -0.34
CA LEU A 136 17.33 7.86 -0.76
C LEU A 136 17.04 6.38 -1.05
N LEU A 137 16.20 5.73 -0.24
CA LEU A 137 15.79 4.34 -0.43
C LEU A 137 14.94 4.18 -1.70
N ALA A 138 13.97 5.05 -1.94
CA ALA A 138 13.13 5.00 -3.13
C ALA A 138 13.99 5.17 -4.41
N TYR A 139 14.82 6.21 -4.49
CA TYR A 139 15.70 6.37 -5.65
C TYR A 139 16.73 5.26 -5.76
N GLY A 140 17.29 4.77 -4.65
CA GLY A 140 18.25 3.66 -4.65
C GLY A 140 17.66 2.36 -5.17
N ILE A 141 16.47 1.98 -4.69
CA ILE A 141 15.83 0.68 -4.96
C ILE A 141 15.01 0.73 -6.26
N LEU A 142 14.19 1.77 -6.44
CA LEU A 142 13.25 1.86 -7.56
C LEU A 142 13.95 2.31 -8.84
N MET A 143 14.85 3.29 -8.78
CA MET A 143 15.65 3.72 -9.94
C MET A 143 17.01 3.01 -9.99
N GLY A 144 17.79 3.09 -8.91
CA GLY A 144 19.20 2.72 -8.88
C GLY A 144 19.46 1.27 -9.22
N LEU A 145 18.64 0.35 -8.72
CA LEU A 145 18.75 -1.08 -9.04
C LEU A 145 18.13 -1.47 -10.39
N ALA A 146 17.30 -0.61 -11.01
CA ALA A 146 16.79 -0.85 -12.37
C ALA A 146 17.89 -0.72 -13.44
N LEU A 147 18.77 0.28 -13.29
CA LEU A 147 19.88 0.53 -14.22
C LEU A 147 20.80 -0.69 -14.44
N PRO A 148 21.37 -1.33 -13.38
CA PRO A 148 22.22 -2.50 -13.54
C PRO A 148 21.47 -3.70 -14.12
N LEU A 149 20.18 -3.89 -13.80
CA LEU A 149 19.37 -4.95 -14.40
C LEU A 149 19.29 -4.79 -15.92
N CYS A 150 18.97 -3.60 -16.40
CA CYS A 150 18.92 -3.29 -17.82
C CYS A 150 20.29 -3.43 -18.52
N ILE A 151 21.40 -3.02 -17.87
CA ILE A 151 22.76 -3.22 -18.38
C ILE A 151 23.09 -4.71 -18.52
N LEU A 152 22.77 -5.52 -17.50
CA LEU A 152 23.03 -6.97 -17.52
C LEU A 152 22.21 -7.64 -18.63
N LEU A 153 20.92 -7.34 -18.73
CA LEU A 153 20.03 -7.88 -19.76
C LEU A 153 20.52 -7.53 -21.17
N ALA A 154 20.76 -6.25 -21.44
CA ALA A 154 21.25 -5.78 -22.74
C ALA A 154 22.62 -6.36 -23.08
N GLY A 155 23.52 -6.41 -22.09
CA GLY A 155 24.84 -7.02 -22.23
C GLY A 155 24.76 -8.50 -22.59
N ALA A 156 23.87 -9.26 -21.95
CA ALA A 156 23.67 -10.68 -22.23
C ALA A 156 23.03 -10.90 -23.61
N ALA A 157 21.99 -10.13 -23.94
CA ALA A 157 21.32 -10.16 -25.24
C ALA A 157 22.30 -9.95 -26.40
N TRP A 158 23.19 -8.94 -26.25
CA TRP A 158 24.24 -8.68 -27.24
C TRP A 158 25.23 -9.85 -27.35
N GLN A 159 25.67 -10.41 -26.23
CA GLN A 159 26.67 -11.48 -26.24
C GLN A 159 26.14 -12.75 -26.93
N PHE A 160 24.87 -13.08 -26.75
CA PHE A 160 24.24 -14.21 -27.45
C PHE A 160 23.99 -13.93 -28.93
N THR A 161 23.31 -12.84 -29.24
CA THR A 161 22.81 -12.60 -30.61
C THR A 161 23.90 -12.02 -31.53
N ARG A 162 24.77 -11.16 -30.99
CA ARG A 162 25.71 -10.30 -31.73
C ARG A 162 25.02 -9.42 -32.78
N ARG A 163 23.71 -9.19 -32.60
CA ARG A 163 22.83 -8.44 -33.50
C ARG A 163 22.12 -7.36 -32.71
N PHE A 164 22.29 -6.10 -33.14
CA PHE A 164 21.78 -4.95 -32.41
C PHE A 164 20.25 -4.95 -32.38
N ASP A 165 19.62 -5.23 -33.53
CA ASP A 165 18.18 -5.32 -33.71
C ASP A 165 17.55 -6.42 -32.84
N LEU A 166 18.07 -7.65 -32.88
CA LEU A 166 17.54 -8.75 -32.07
C LEU A 166 17.73 -8.51 -30.56
N SER A 167 18.85 -7.90 -30.17
CA SER A 167 19.11 -7.56 -28.76
C SER A 167 18.13 -6.50 -28.26
N LEU A 168 17.84 -5.50 -29.10
CA LEU A 168 16.89 -4.45 -28.77
C LEU A 168 15.47 -5.00 -28.62
N VAL A 169 15.03 -5.86 -29.54
CA VAL A 169 13.71 -6.53 -29.46
C VAL A 169 13.60 -7.34 -28.17
N LEU A 170 14.63 -8.09 -27.78
CA LEU A 170 14.61 -8.87 -26.53
C LEU A 170 14.40 -7.98 -25.30
N VAL A 171 15.14 -6.85 -25.22
CA VAL A 171 15.00 -5.89 -24.13
C VAL A 171 13.59 -5.29 -24.12
N ALA A 172 13.08 -4.87 -25.28
CA ALA A 172 11.76 -4.26 -25.40
C ALA A 172 10.63 -5.22 -25.00
N VAL A 173 10.69 -6.49 -25.43
CA VAL A 173 9.68 -7.50 -25.07
C VAL A 173 9.67 -7.75 -23.57
N LEU A 174 10.83 -7.94 -22.93
CA LEU A 174 10.90 -8.18 -21.49
C LEU A 174 10.48 -6.95 -20.66
N ALA A 175 10.78 -5.75 -21.14
CA ALA A 175 10.32 -4.51 -20.52
C ALA A 175 8.80 -4.37 -20.63
N ALA A 176 8.23 -4.65 -21.81
CA ALA A 176 6.78 -4.63 -22.03
C ALA A 176 6.06 -5.64 -21.13
N LEU A 177 6.56 -6.87 -21.01
CA LEU A 177 5.99 -7.89 -20.13
C LEU A 177 5.94 -7.43 -18.66
N SER A 178 6.99 -6.80 -18.16
CA SER A 178 7.03 -6.22 -16.80
C SER A 178 5.96 -5.13 -16.61
N LEU A 179 5.81 -4.26 -17.60
CA LEU A 179 4.92 -3.09 -17.51
C LEU A 179 3.44 -3.44 -17.74
N THR A 180 3.12 -4.57 -18.37
CA THR A 180 1.75 -4.94 -18.73
C THR A 180 1.34 -6.29 -18.15
N VAL A 181 1.78 -7.39 -18.77
CA VAL A 181 1.31 -8.76 -18.49
C VAL A 181 1.61 -9.19 -17.06
N TRP A 182 2.74 -8.76 -16.50
CA TRP A 182 3.19 -9.16 -15.17
C TRP A 182 2.79 -8.19 -14.05
N ARG A 183 1.98 -7.16 -14.32
CA ARG A 183 1.67 -6.09 -13.35
C ARG A 183 1.08 -6.61 -12.02
N GLY A 184 0.35 -7.72 -12.05
CA GLY A 184 -0.20 -8.40 -10.85
C GLY A 184 0.77 -9.37 -10.15
N GLU A 185 1.88 -9.72 -10.80
CA GLU A 185 2.87 -10.69 -10.34
C GLU A 185 4.10 -9.96 -9.80
N TRP A 186 4.07 -9.57 -8.52
CA TRP A 186 5.05 -8.66 -7.94
C TRP A 186 6.52 -9.08 -8.13
N GLN A 187 6.81 -10.38 -8.15
CA GLN A 187 8.17 -10.88 -8.39
C GLN A 187 8.61 -10.81 -9.84
N LEU A 188 7.68 -10.78 -10.80
CA LEU A 188 7.97 -10.72 -12.23
C LEU A 188 8.12 -9.27 -12.73
N CYS A 189 7.61 -8.29 -11.97
CA CYS A 189 7.71 -6.85 -12.18
C CYS A 189 9.15 -6.29 -12.04
N TRP A 190 10.08 -6.84 -12.82
CA TRP A 190 11.51 -6.58 -12.72
C TRP A 190 11.93 -5.17 -13.06
N LEU A 191 11.12 -4.41 -13.82
CA LEU A 191 11.40 -3.04 -14.22
C LEU A 191 10.64 -2.03 -13.34
N ASN A 192 9.34 -2.27 -13.15
CA ASN A 192 8.38 -1.48 -12.37
C ASN A 192 7.87 -2.25 -11.14
N PRO A 193 8.61 -2.28 -10.02
CA PRO A 193 8.14 -2.93 -8.79
C PRO A 193 6.72 -2.49 -8.40
N CYS A 194 5.93 -3.40 -7.83
CA CYS A 194 4.59 -3.13 -7.32
C CYS A 194 4.65 -2.30 -6.03
N VAL A 195 4.95 -1.01 -6.16
CA VAL A 195 4.81 -0.01 -5.10
C VAL A 195 3.55 0.78 -5.42
N TRP A 196 2.50 0.54 -4.64
CA TRP A 196 1.20 1.17 -4.84
C TRP A 196 1.05 2.46 -4.02
N ALA A 197 1.77 2.58 -2.91
CA ALA A 197 1.79 3.75 -2.04
C ALA A 197 3.07 3.82 -1.19
N LEU A 198 3.51 5.03 -0.87
CA LEU A 198 4.43 5.34 0.22
C LEU A 198 3.73 6.26 1.22
N SER A 199 3.82 5.94 2.50
CA SER A 199 3.25 6.73 3.61
C SER A 199 4.02 8.03 3.80
N ASP A 200 3.32 9.12 4.09
CA ASP A 200 3.92 10.42 4.42
C ASP A 200 4.31 10.47 5.89
N ASP A 201 3.46 9.90 6.75
CA ASP A 201 3.58 10.03 8.20
C ASP A 201 4.36 8.88 8.86
N PHE A 202 4.32 7.70 8.26
CA PHE A 202 4.84 6.47 8.85
C PHE A 202 5.87 5.78 7.96
N SER A 203 6.55 4.78 8.53
CA SER A 203 7.64 4.08 7.86
C SER A 203 7.22 3.43 6.53
N ASN A 204 8.18 3.34 5.60
CA ASN A 204 8.03 2.72 4.29
C ASN A 204 8.86 1.43 4.10
N PHE A 205 9.44 0.90 5.17
CA PHE A 205 10.39 -0.20 5.06
C PHE A 205 9.76 -1.49 4.53
N ARG A 206 8.52 -1.82 4.88
CA ARG A 206 7.88 -3.06 4.47
C ARG A 206 7.71 -3.17 2.96
N VAL A 207 7.22 -2.11 2.32
CA VAL A 207 7.02 -2.07 0.86
C VAL A 207 8.36 -1.96 0.12
N LEU A 208 9.31 -1.18 0.65
CA LEU A 208 10.65 -1.04 0.06
C LEU A 208 11.49 -2.32 0.21
N ARG A 209 11.32 -3.11 1.28
CA ARG A 209 11.93 -4.44 1.45
C ARG A 209 11.45 -5.42 0.37
N SER A 210 10.16 -5.43 0.05
CA SER A 210 9.63 -6.24 -1.05
C SER A 210 10.24 -5.83 -2.39
N ALA A 211 10.26 -4.54 -2.69
CA ALA A 211 10.87 -4.03 -3.91
C ALA A 211 12.37 -4.41 -3.99
N ALA A 212 13.12 -4.25 -2.89
CA ALA A 212 14.53 -4.61 -2.82
C ALA A 212 14.77 -6.12 -3.01
N TYR A 213 13.91 -6.97 -2.44
CA TYR A 213 14.00 -8.43 -2.57
C TYR A 213 13.73 -8.89 -4.01
N MET A 214 12.72 -8.30 -4.65
CA MET A 214 12.47 -8.53 -6.07
C MET A 214 13.69 -8.11 -6.91
N ARG A 215 14.26 -6.92 -6.64
CA ARG A 215 15.46 -6.43 -7.33
C ARG A 215 16.64 -7.38 -7.13
N LEU A 216 16.85 -7.90 -5.91
CA LEU A 216 17.89 -8.88 -5.61
C LEU A 216 17.69 -10.17 -6.42
N THR A 217 16.47 -10.69 -6.47
CA THR A 217 16.12 -11.90 -7.24
C THR A 217 16.49 -11.72 -8.71
N TRP A 218 16.10 -10.60 -9.31
CA TRP A 218 16.44 -10.29 -10.71
C TRP A 218 17.92 -9.97 -10.93
N LEU A 219 18.60 -9.36 -9.96
CA LEU A 219 20.05 -9.12 -10.03
C LEU A 219 20.80 -10.46 -10.07
N LEU A 220 20.42 -11.42 -9.23
CA LEU A 220 20.97 -12.78 -9.24
C LEU A 220 20.69 -13.46 -10.59
N GLY A 221 19.44 -13.39 -11.06
CA GLY A 221 19.03 -13.98 -12.34
C GLY A 221 19.78 -13.41 -13.53
N LEU A 222 19.77 -12.08 -13.71
CA LEU A 222 20.42 -11.41 -14.84
C LEU A 222 21.95 -11.44 -14.73
N ALA A 223 22.53 -11.42 -13.53
CA ALA A 223 23.96 -11.66 -13.37
C ALA A 223 24.33 -13.10 -13.76
N GLY A 224 23.50 -14.09 -13.41
CA GLY A 224 23.65 -15.48 -13.84
C GLY A 224 23.55 -15.65 -15.37
N VAL A 225 22.53 -15.03 -15.99
CA VAL A 225 22.36 -15.02 -17.45
C VAL A 225 23.52 -14.30 -18.14
N TRP A 226 24.00 -13.18 -17.60
CA TRP A 226 25.17 -12.48 -18.12
C TRP A 226 26.46 -13.29 -17.96
N ALA A 227 26.63 -13.99 -16.83
CA ALA A 227 27.77 -14.88 -16.62
C ALA A 227 27.75 -16.06 -17.60
N LEU A 228 26.56 -16.61 -17.89
CA LEU A 228 26.38 -17.64 -18.91
C LEU A 228 26.68 -17.10 -20.32
N SER A 229 26.17 -15.91 -20.67
CA SER A 229 26.46 -15.27 -21.95
C SER A 229 27.94 -14.95 -22.11
N TRP A 230 28.62 -14.61 -21.02
CA TRP A 230 30.05 -14.33 -20.98
C TRP A 230 30.88 -15.56 -21.35
N LEU A 231 30.43 -16.76 -20.99
CA LEU A 231 31.04 -18.02 -21.44
C LEU A 231 30.89 -18.24 -22.95
N CYS A 232 29.81 -17.72 -23.55
CA CYS A 232 29.46 -17.88 -24.96
C CYS A 232 30.11 -16.83 -25.88
N ILE A 233 30.85 -15.85 -25.34
CA ILE A 233 31.55 -14.83 -26.14
C ILE A 233 32.46 -15.53 -27.16
N ARG A 234 32.18 -15.25 -28.45
CA ARG A 234 32.81 -15.89 -29.61
C ARG A 234 34.32 -15.68 -29.58
N ARG A 235 35.09 -16.76 -29.66
CA ARG A 235 36.56 -16.72 -29.68
C ARG A 235 37.14 -17.62 -30.76
N TYR A 236 38.18 -17.14 -31.44
CA TYR A 236 38.94 -17.91 -32.44
C TYR A 236 38.06 -18.45 -33.59
N GLY A 237 37.06 -17.68 -34.03
CA GLY A 237 36.11 -18.12 -35.08
C GLY A 237 35.12 -19.20 -34.64
N LYS A 238 35.08 -19.59 -33.35
CA LYS A 238 34.11 -20.56 -32.84
C LYS A 238 32.74 -19.90 -32.63
N GLY A 239 31.68 -20.63 -32.97
CA GLY A 239 30.31 -20.27 -32.60
C GLY A 239 30.09 -20.24 -31.06
N PRO A 240 28.89 -19.88 -30.59
CA PRO A 240 28.59 -19.73 -29.16
C PRO A 240 28.85 -21.02 -28.37
N LEU A 241 28.41 -22.17 -28.86
CA LEU A 241 28.61 -23.47 -28.21
C LEU A 241 30.09 -23.90 -28.15
N GLY A 242 30.84 -23.69 -29.22
CA GLY A 242 32.27 -23.98 -29.25
C GLY A 242 33.09 -23.06 -28.35
N SER A 243 32.61 -21.84 -28.14
CA SER A 243 33.21 -20.87 -27.21
C SER A 243 32.87 -21.21 -25.76
N LEU A 244 31.63 -21.62 -25.48
CA LEU A 244 31.19 -22.15 -24.18
C LEU A 244 32.06 -23.33 -23.74
N ALA A 245 32.21 -24.35 -24.59
CA ALA A 245 33.03 -25.54 -24.28
C ALA A 245 34.49 -25.17 -23.95
N ARG A 246 35.04 -24.13 -24.58
CA ARG A 246 36.39 -23.62 -24.28
C ARG A 246 36.43 -22.82 -22.98
N SER A 247 35.44 -21.96 -22.75
CA SER A 247 35.31 -21.14 -21.54
C SER A 247 35.11 -21.99 -20.29
N ALA A 248 34.31 -23.06 -20.41
CA ALA A 248 33.93 -23.98 -19.35
C ALA A 248 35.08 -24.81 -18.79
N ARG A 249 36.20 -24.95 -19.53
CA ARG A 249 37.43 -25.60 -19.02
C ARG A 249 37.94 -25.01 -17.71
N ARG A 250 37.64 -23.72 -17.46
CA ARG A 250 37.85 -23.10 -16.15
C ARG A 250 36.58 -23.27 -15.33
N VAL A 251 36.51 -24.37 -14.58
CA VAL A 251 35.30 -24.87 -13.89
C VAL A 251 34.63 -23.83 -12.98
N TYR A 252 35.39 -22.94 -12.34
CA TYR A 252 34.83 -21.88 -11.49
C TYR A 252 33.87 -20.93 -12.23
N ARG A 253 34.01 -20.77 -13.56
CA ARG A 253 33.17 -19.86 -14.35
C ARG A 253 31.74 -20.38 -14.58
N PRO A 254 31.52 -21.61 -15.09
CA PRO A 254 30.19 -22.19 -15.15
C PRO A 254 29.59 -22.44 -13.76
N LEU A 255 30.41 -22.77 -12.75
CA LEU A 255 29.91 -22.89 -11.37
C LEU A 255 29.37 -21.56 -10.84
N LEU A 256 30.02 -20.42 -11.13
CA LEU A 256 29.53 -19.11 -10.74
C LEU A 256 28.18 -18.79 -11.41
N ALA A 257 28.05 -19.05 -12.72
CA ALA A 257 26.79 -18.82 -13.44
C ALA A 257 25.66 -19.70 -12.87
N LEU A 258 25.94 -20.98 -12.61
CA LEU A 258 24.99 -21.90 -12.01
C LEU A 258 24.60 -21.47 -10.58
N ALA A 259 25.57 -21.08 -9.75
CA ALA A 259 25.30 -20.63 -8.39
C ALA A 259 24.38 -19.40 -8.38
N LEU A 260 24.62 -18.40 -9.23
CA LEU A 260 23.76 -17.22 -9.34
C LEU A 260 22.33 -17.57 -9.77
N LEU A 261 22.17 -18.48 -10.75
CA LEU A 261 20.85 -18.93 -11.21
C LEU A 261 20.12 -19.77 -10.15
N LEU A 262 20.84 -20.62 -9.41
CA LEU A 262 20.26 -21.37 -8.29
C LEU A 262 19.85 -20.44 -7.14
N CYS A 263 20.66 -19.43 -6.81
CA CYS A 263 20.30 -18.41 -5.84
C CYS A 263 19.08 -17.59 -6.29
N CYS A 264 18.96 -17.29 -7.59
CA CYS A 264 17.76 -16.66 -8.15
C CYS A 264 16.52 -17.53 -7.93
N GLY A 265 16.59 -18.83 -8.29
CA GLY A 265 15.47 -19.76 -8.11
C GLY A 265 15.10 -19.94 -6.64
N TRP A 266 16.09 -20.01 -5.75
CA TRP A 266 15.88 -20.07 -4.31
C TRP A 266 15.22 -18.79 -3.77
N SER A 267 15.73 -17.62 -4.15
CA SER A 267 15.18 -16.32 -3.75
C SER A 267 13.73 -16.19 -4.19
N TYR A 268 13.40 -16.58 -5.42
CA TYR A 268 12.03 -16.58 -5.94
C TYR A 268 11.11 -17.48 -5.10
N ALA A 269 11.53 -18.74 -4.85
CA ALA A 269 10.72 -19.73 -4.15
C ALA A 269 10.58 -19.48 -2.63
N ALA A 270 11.61 -18.90 -1.99
CA ALA A 270 11.69 -18.69 -0.55
C ALA A 270 11.32 -17.26 -0.12
N GLN A 271 10.53 -16.55 -0.94
CA GLN A 271 10.06 -15.20 -0.64
C GLN A 271 9.28 -15.16 0.70
N PRO A 272 9.55 -14.18 1.58
CA PRO A 272 8.96 -14.15 2.92
C PRO A 272 7.70 -13.28 3.07
N PHE A 273 7.24 -12.60 2.01
CA PHE A 273 6.32 -11.45 2.14
C PHE A 273 4.86 -11.78 1.87
N ILE A 274 4.60 -12.58 0.84
CA ILE A 274 3.26 -12.91 0.39
C ILE A 274 2.92 -14.34 0.83
N ASP A 275 1.70 -14.57 1.26
CA ASP A 275 1.24 -15.89 1.63
C ASP A 275 0.74 -16.68 0.40
N ARG A 276 -0.02 -17.75 0.65
CA ARG A 276 -0.73 -18.54 -0.37
C ARG A 276 -2.21 -18.61 -0.05
N SER A 277 -2.76 -17.54 0.53
CA SER A 277 -4.19 -17.43 0.79
C SER A 277 -4.97 -17.64 -0.50
N ASN A 278 -6.14 -18.27 -0.37
CA ASN A 278 -7.07 -18.41 -1.47
C ASN A 278 -7.36 -17.02 -2.08
N PRO A 279 -7.07 -16.80 -3.39
CA PRO A 279 -7.32 -15.51 -4.02
C PRO A 279 -8.82 -15.20 -4.15
N ASP A 280 -9.68 -16.21 -4.04
CA ASP A 280 -11.13 -16.02 -3.98
C ASP A 280 -11.54 -15.58 -2.56
N LEU A 281 -11.74 -14.28 -2.41
CA LEU A 281 -12.16 -13.64 -1.16
C LEU A 281 -13.63 -13.93 -0.79
N THR A 282 -14.34 -14.80 -1.52
CA THR A 282 -15.68 -15.27 -1.15
C THR A 282 -15.66 -16.61 -0.41
N VAL A 283 -14.52 -17.32 -0.41
CA VAL A 283 -14.39 -18.63 0.25
C VAL A 283 -14.20 -18.43 1.75
N MET A 284 -15.20 -18.85 2.54
CA MET A 284 -15.30 -18.67 3.99
C MET A 284 -15.17 -19.98 4.78
N SER A 285 -14.31 -20.91 4.37
CA SER A 285 -14.26 -22.25 4.96
C SER A 285 -13.89 -22.26 6.45
N PHE A 286 -13.13 -21.27 6.91
CA PHE A 286 -12.78 -21.07 8.32
C PHE A 286 -13.99 -20.62 9.16
N PHE A 287 -14.97 -19.94 8.56
CA PHE A 287 -16.23 -19.58 9.23
C PHE A 287 -17.21 -20.75 9.28
N GLU A 288 -17.02 -21.78 8.45
CA GLU A 288 -17.83 -23.01 8.45
C GLU A 288 -17.36 -24.05 9.48
N ILE A 289 -16.24 -23.80 10.18
CA ILE A 289 -15.72 -24.71 11.21
C ILE A 289 -16.76 -24.80 12.35
N PRO A 290 -17.24 -26.01 12.69
CA PRO A 290 -18.28 -26.16 13.70
C PRO A 290 -17.76 -25.79 15.09
N TYR A 291 -18.59 -25.08 15.85
CA TYR A 291 -18.33 -24.81 17.25
C TYR A 291 -18.26 -26.10 18.08
N LEU A 292 -17.35 -26.13 19.04
CA LEU A 292 -17.19 -27.26 19.95
C LEU A 292 -18.35 -27.34 20.96
N GLU A 293 -18.96 -28.53 21.08
CA GLU A 293 -19.96 -28.80 22.10
C GLU A 293 -19.29 -29.04 23.46
N GLY A 294 -19.74 -28.30 24.48
CA GLY A 294 -19.26 -28.48 25.86
C GLY A 294 -17.91 -27.83 26.16
N VAL A 295 -17.37 -26.99 25.27
CA VAL A 295 -16.18 -26.17 25.52
C VAL A 295 -16.56 -24.68 25.46
N THR A 296 -16.24 -23.94 26.51
CA THR A 296 -16.48 -22.49 26.60
C THR A 296 -15.19 -21.73 26.83
N PHE A 297 -15.09 -20.55 26.23
CA PHE A 297 -13.95 -19.66 26.41
C PHE A 297 -14.02 -18.93 27.77
N VAL A 298 -12.86 -18.83 28.45
CA VAL A 298 -12.75 -18.10 29.72
C VAL A 298 -11.95 -16.81 29.55
N SER A 299 -10.75 -16.88 28.96
CA SER A 299 -9.92 -15.68 28.75
C SER A 299 -8.72 -15.95 27.85
N ARG A 300 -8.19 -14.90 27.23
CA ARG A 300 -6.91 -14.92 26.51
C ARG A 300 -5.94 -13.94 27.14
N THR A 301 -4.67 -14.32 27.22
CA THR A 301 -3.57 -13.37 27.44
C THR A 301 -2.53 -13.53 26.34
N ALA A 302 -1.89 -12.44 25.92
CA ALA A 302 -0.76 -12.53 25.01
C ALA A 302 0.35 -11.54 25.37
N GLN A 303 1.59 -12.01 25.32
CA GLN A 303 2.79 -11.18 25.39
C GLN A 303 3.43 -11.11 24.00
N VAL A 304 3.55 -9.91 23.47
CA VAL A 304 3.97 -9.64 22.09
C VAL A 304 5.29 -8.85 22.09
N PHE A 305 6.25 -9.34 21.32
CA PHE A 305 7.60 -8.79 21.21
C PHE A 305 7.96 -8.59 19.73
N PRO A 306 7.62 -7.42 19.14
CA PRO A 306 8.05 -7.06 17.80
C PRO A 306 9.57 -6.79 17.74
N ASP A 307 10.23 -7.30 16.71
CA ASP A 307 11.58 -6.90 16.29
C ASP A 307 11.45 -5.95 15.10
N THR A 308 11.54 -4.66 15.40
CA THR A 308 11.38 -3.56 14.45
C THR A 308 12.51 -3.48 13.40
N LYS A 309 13.66 -4.11 13.66
CA LYS A 309 14.79 -4.17 12.71
C LYS A 309 14.59 -5.30 11.71
N ALA A 310 14.16 -6.46 12.19
CA ALA A 310 13.91 -7.63 11.36
C ALA A 310 12.54 -7.60 10.66
N GLY A 311 11.59 -6.80 11.17
CA GLY A 311 10.20 -6.83 10.73
C GLY A 311 9.50 -8.13 11.14
N THR A 312 9.89 -8.72 12.27
CA THR A 312 9.34 -9.99 12.75
C THR A 312 8.63 -9.80 14.08
N VAL A 313 7.71 -10.69 14.40
CA VAL A 313 7.06 -10.75 15.71
C VAL A 313 7.43 -12.05 16.40
N SER A 314 7.55 -12.01 17.71
CA SER A 314 7.48 -13.19 18.55
C SER A 314 6.50 -12.94 19.68
N GLY A 315 5.82 -13.99 20.15
CA GLY A 315 4.90 -13.84 21.26
C GLY A 315 4.56 -15.17 21.93
N ARG A 316 3.88 -15.04 23.06
CA ARG A 316 3.32 -16.15 23.84
C ARG A 316 1.87 -15.84 24.12
N ALA A 317 1.00 -16.78 23.82
CA ALA A 317 -0.42 -16.67 24.12
C ALA A 317 -0.83 -17.77 25.12
N SER A 318 -1.71 -17.42 26.06
CA SER A 318 -2.39 -18.36 26.95
C SER A 318 -3.90 -18.20 26.78
N PHE A 319 -4.59 -19.31 26.58
CA PHE A 319 -6.04 -19.41 26.44
C PHE A 319 -6.57 -20.30 27.56
N ARG A 320 -7.57 -19.81 28.29
CA ARG A 320 -8.28 -20.60 29.30
C ARG A 320 -9.63 -21.02 28.78
N PHE A 321 -9.97 -22.29 28.98
CA PHE A 321 -11.24 -22.90 28.58
C PHE A 321 -11.84 -23.69 29.75
N GLU A 322 -13.16 -23.78 29.76
CA GLU A 322 -13.89 -24.80 30.52
C GLU A 322 -14.34 -25.90 29.56
N ASN A 323 -13.97 -27.16 29.84
CA ASN A 323 -14.35 -28.32 29.04
C ASN A 323 -15.24 -29.26 29.85
N THR A 324 -16.55 -29.12 29.66
CA THR A 324 -17.59 -29.93 30.30
C THR A 324 -17.90 -31.22 29.54
N SER A 325 -17.32 -31.41 28.35
CA SER A 325 -17.58 -32.60 27.52
C SER A 325 -17.01 -33.89 28.10
N GLY A 326 -16.01 -33.79 28.99
CA GLY A 326 -15.31 -34.94 29.57
C GLY A 326 -14.52 -35.77 28.56
N GLN A 327 -14.23 -35.20 27.37
CA GLN A 327 -13.46 -35.82 26.29
C GLN A 327 -12.39 -34.85 25.79
N GLU A 328 -11.38 -35.39 25.10
CA GLU A 328 -10.42 -34.57 24.35
C GLU A 328 -11.16 -33.81 23.25
N GLN A 329 -10.79 -32.55 23.06
CA GLN A 329 -11.44 -31.66 22.11
C GLN A 329 -10.39 -31.00 21.21
N LYS A 330 -10.81 -30.56 20.01
CA LYS A 330 -9.90 -29.97 19.04
C LYS A 330 -10.24 -28.50 18.80
N VAL A 331 -9.43 -27.61 19.37
CA VAL A 331 -9.60 -26.16 19.24
C VAL A 331 -8.91 -25.66 17.97
N ALA A 332 -9.59 -24.81 17.21
CA ALA A 332 -9.14 -24.21 15.98
C ALA A 332 -8.78 -22.72 16.18
N PHE A 333 -7.67 -22.33 15.56
CA PHE A 333 -7.15 -20.97 15.55
C PHE A 333 -6.73 -20.55 14.15
N GLY A 334 -6.85 -19.26 13.86
CA GLY A 334 -6.16 -18.61 12.75
C GLY A 334 -4.79 -18.12 13.20
N VAL A 335 -3.74 -18.51 12.49
CA VAL A 335 -2.37 -17.98 12.69
C VAL A 335 -1.88 -17.34 11.41
N ASN A 336 -1.09 -16.27 11.50
CA ASN A 336 -0.57 -15.68 10.28
C ASN A 336 0.38 -16.67 9.56
N PRO A 337 0.27 -16.87 8.23
CA PRO A 337 1.10 -17.81 7.46
C PRO A 337 2.61 -17.65 7.61
N GLY A 338 3.07 -16.45 7.98
CA GLY A 338 4.48 -16.17 8.25
C GLY A 338 5.00 -16.69 9.60
N TYR A 339 4.14 -17.22 10.46
CA TYR A 339 4.49 -17.65 11.82
C TYR A 339 4.74 -19.15 11.94
N THR A 340 5.75 -19.48 12.73
CA THR A 340 5.98 -20.81 13.28
C THR A 340 5.40 -20.89 14.68
N VAL A 341 4.57 -21.91 14.93
CA VAL A 341 3.99 -22.21 16.25
C VAL A 341 4.82 -23.27 16.95
N SER A 342 5.05 -23.11 18.25
CA SER A 342 5.91 -23.96 19.08
C SER A 342 5.49 -23.91 20.55
N ASP A 343 6.10 -24.75 21.39
CA ASP A 343 5.87 -24.79 22.85
C ASP A 343 4.38 -24.87 23.22
N VAL A 344 3.60 -25.68 22.49
CA VAL A 344 2.15 -25.83 22.69
C VAL A 344 1.86 -26.79 23.84
N ARG A 345 1.29 -26.29 24.92
CA ARG A 345 1.03 -27.05 26.14
C ARG A 345 -0.35 -26.80 26.71
N ALA A 346 -1.05 -27.86 27.09
CA ALA A 346 -2.26 -27.79 27.90
C ALA A 346 -1.95 -28.21 29.34
N ASN A 347 -2.31 -27.39 30.34
CA ASN A 347 -2.07 -27.65 31.76
C ASN A 347 -0.58 -28.00 32.06
N GLY A 348 0.34 -27.36 31.32
CA GLY A 348 1.79 -27.56 31.44
C GLY A 348 2.36 -28.80 30.73
N VAL A 349 1.52 -29.59 30.05
CA VAL A 349 1.92 -30.80 29.31
C VAL A 349 1.86 -30.56 27.81
N ASP A 350 2.87 -31.03 27.06
CA ASP A 350 2.89 -30.91 25.59
C ASP A 350 1.70 -31.64 24.97
N VAL A 351 1.02 -30.97 24.03
CA VAL A 351 -0.16 -31.52 23.33
C VAL A 351 0.03 -31.58 21.82
N PRO A 352 -0.63 -32.51 21.11
CA PRO A 352 -0.60 -32.55 19.66
C PRO A 352 -1.23 -31.29 19.04
N PHE A 353 -0.59 -30.78 17.99
CA PHE A 353 -1.13 -29.71 17.16
C PHE A 353 -0.71 -29.86 15.69
N THR A 354 -1.46 -29.23 14.80
CA THR A 354 -1.15 -29.18 13.36
C THR A 354 -1.43 -27.80 12.79
N VAL A 355 -0.53 -27.31 11.93
CA VAL A 355 -0.76 -26.10 11.13
C VAL A 355 -1.00 -26.52 9.69
N SER A 356 -2.14 -26.15 9.13
CA SER A 356 -2.54 -26.46 7.77
C SER A 356 -1.67 -25.76 6.73
N ALA A 357 -1.48 -26.42 5.58
CA ALA A 357 -0.88 -25.79 4.41
C ALA A 357 -1.89 -24.93 3.63
N TYR A 358 -3.19 -25.14 3.86
CA TYR A 358 -4.25 -24.33 3.28
C TYR A 358 -4.39 -23.01 4.05
N GLN A 359 -4.59 -21.92 3.31
CA GLN A 359 -4.62 -20.56 3.81
C GLN A 359 -5.78 -19.81 3.15
N GLU A 360 -6.45 -18.96 3.91
CA GLU A 360 -7.49 -18.03 3.44
C GLU A 360 -7.58 -16.84 4.39
N TYR A 361 -8.03 -15.69 3.90
CA TYR A 361 -8.07 -14.42 4.65
C TYR A 361 -6.81 -14.11 5.45
N ASN A 362 -5.65 -14.42 4.88
CA ASN A 362 -4.35 -14.18 5.50
C ASN A 362 -4.11 -14.92 6.82
N GLU A 363 -4.77 -16.07 6.97
CA GLU A 363 -4.65 -16.99 8.08
C GLU A 363 -4.37 -18.42 7.58
N ALA A 364 -3.59 -19.17 8.36
CA ALA A 364 -3.46 -20.61 8.27
C ALA A 364 -4.18 -21.24 9.47
N LEU A 365 -4.87 -22.36 9.24
CA LEU A 365 -5.58 -23.06 10.30
C LEU A 365 -4.59 -23.80 11.21
N LEU A 366 -4.57 -23.43 12.49
CA LEU A 366 -3.92 -24.16 13.57
C LEU A 366 -4.98 -24.95 14.34
N GLU A 367 -4.80 -26.26 14.44
CA GLU A 367 -5.64 -27.14 15.27
C GLU A 367 -4.82 -27.67 16.45
N VAL A 368 -5.35 -27.60 17.66
CA VAL A 368 -4.71 -28.08 18.89
C VAL A 368 -5.66 -29.02 19.65
N THR A 369 -5.16 -30.17 20.09
CA THR A 369 -5.95 -31.10 20.92
C THR A 369 -5.80 -30.74 22.40
N ILE A 370 -6.90 -30.35 23.05
CA ILE A 370 -6.96 -30.10 24.49
C ILE A 370 -7.46 -31.34 25.25
N PRO A 371 -7.04 -31.53 26.52
CA PRO A 371 -7.42 -32.69 27.32
C PRO A 371 -8.89 -32.63 27.77
N ALA A 372 -9.36 -33.75 28.33
CA ALA A 372 -10.69 -33.91 28.92
C ALA A 372 -10.86 -33.23 30.30
N ASP A 373 -9.83 -32.54 30.80
CA ASP A 373 -9.87 -31.84 32.08
C ASP A 373 -10.93 -30.73 32.06
N GLY A 374 -11.60 -30.51 33.19
CA GLY A 374 -12.67 -29.50 33.29
C GLY A 374 -12.18 -28.07 33.08
N GLU A 375 -10.99 -27.74 33.56
CA GLU A 375 -10.32 -26.46 33.33
C GLU A 375 -9.05 -26.71 32.52
N VAL A 376 -8.89 -25.97 31.42
CA VAL A 376 -7.74 -26.10 30.53
C VAL A 376 -7.07 -24.74 30.34
N GLU A 377 -5.80 -24.65 30.71
CA GLU A 377 -4.92 -23.57 30.27
C GLU A 377 -4.06 -24.07 29.10
N LEU A 378 -4.34 -23.55 27.90
CA LEU A 378 -3.57 -23.79 26.69
C LEU A 378 -2.58 -22.64 26.44
N THR A 379 -1.29 -22.95 26.47
CA THR A 379 -0.22 -22.00 26.16
C THR A 379 0.47 -22.36 24.85
N MET A 380 0.92 -21.36 24.12
CA MET A 380 1.70 -21.54 22.89
C MET A 380 2.62 -20.35 22.60
N ALA A 381 3.75 -20.62 21.97
CA ALA A 381 4.64 -19.60 21.43
C ALA A 381 4.51 -19.50 19.91
N TYR A 382 4.58 -18.28 19.38
CA TYR A 382 4.55 -18.02 17.94
C TYR A 382 5.65 -17.02 17.57
N ARG A 383 6.22 -17.18 16.37
CA ARG A 383 7.18 -16.21 15.85
C ARG A 383 7.31 -16.26 14.33
N GLY A 384 7.62 -15.12 13.71
CA GLY A 384 7.98 -15.07 12.30
C GLY A 384 7.79 -13.70 11.67
N TYR A 385 7.87 -13.66 10.35
CA TYR A 385 7.69 -12.45 9.56
C TYR A 385 6.25 -12.43 9.03
N PRO A 386 5.37 -11.50 9.45
CA PRO A 386 3.98 -11.51 9.01
C PRO A 386 3.86 -11.39 7.50
N GLN A 387 3.11 -12.33 6.90
CA GLN A 387 2.83 -12.35 5.47
C GLN A 387 1.53 -11.62 5.15
N GLU A 388 1.44 -11.11 3.92
CA GLU A 388 0.26 -10.43 3.35
C GLU A 388 -0.36 -11.28 2.25
N SER A 389 -1.65 -11.14 2.00
CA SER A 389 -2.38 -11.92 0.99
C SER A 389 -2.57 -11.21 -0.36
N ILE A 390 -2.33 -9.89 -0.43
CA ILE A 390 -2.53 -9.09 -1.64
C ILE A 390 -1.17 -8.66 -2.22
N PRO A 391 -0.67 -9.31 -3.29
CA PRO A 391 0.64 -9.04 -3.87
C PRO A 391 0.88 -7.59 -4.32
N THR A 392 -0.17 -6.92 -4.80
CA THR A 392 -0.11 -5.59 -5.40
C THR A 392 -0.24 -4.46 -4.39
N MET A 393 -0.75 -4.75 -3.18
CA MET A 393 -0.99 -3.77 -2.11
C MET A 393 -0.17 -4.07 -0.85
N GLN A 394 1.11 -4.41 -1.04
CA GLN A 394 2.02 -4.69 0.07
C GLN A 394 2.34 -3.44 0.89
N GLY A 395 2.58 -3.62 2.19
CA GLY A 395 2.98 -2.54 3.11
C GLY A 395 2.04 -2.34 4.29
N GLY A 396 0.88 -3.00 4.34
CA GLY A 396 -0.07 -2.91 5.44
C GLY A 396 0.50 -3.47 6.75
N LYS A 397 1.35 -4.51 6.66
CA LYS A 397 2.04 -5.09 7.82
C LYS A 397 3.40 -4.45 8.09
N GLU A 398 3.41 -3.13 8.16
CA GLU A 398 4.62 -2.39 8.53
C GLU A 398 5.02 -2.72 9.96
N LEU A 399 6.32 -2.95 10.16
CA LEU A 399 6.93 -3.29 11.45
C LEU A 399 8.29 -2.62 11.50
N SER A 400 8.31 -1.44 12.08
CA SER A 400 9.45 -0.53 12.12
C SER A 400 9.59 0.11 13.50
N ALA A 401 10.65 0.89 13.69
CA ALA A 401 10.87 1.62 14.94
C ALA A 401 9.98 2.88 15.06
N GLU A 402 9.26 3.24 13.99
CA GLU A 402 8.44 4.46 13.91
C GLU A 402 6.95 4.15 13.80
N TYR A 403 6.60 2.94 13.31
CA TYR A 403 5.22 2.49 13.15
C TYR A 403 5.13 0.97 13.12
N LEU A 404 4.03 0.45 13.65
CA LEU A 404 3.59 -0.92 13.47
C LEU A 404 2.06 -1.03 13.33
N CYS A 405 1.63 -2.02 12.56
CA CYS A 405 0.25 -2.46 12.50
C CYS A 405 0.20 -3.99 12.70
N LEU A 406 -0.55 -4.44 13.71
CA LEU A 406 -0.75 -5.85 14.02
C LEU A 406 -2.25 -6.16 14.11
N GLU A 407 -2.77 -6.75 13.04
CA GLU A 407 -4.18 -7.09 12.91
C GLU A 407 -4.41 -8.60 13.10
N ASN A 408 -5.41 -8.94 13.92
CA ASN A 408 -5.94 -10.29 14.07
C ASN A 408 -4.84 -11.32 14.36
N SER A 409 -4.68 -12.32 13.49
CA SER A 409 -3.68 -13.38 13.61
C SER A 409 -2.23 -12.90 13.54
N ALA A 410 -1.97 -11.67 13.09
CA ALA A 410 -0.65 -11.05 13.16
C ALA A 410 -0.31 -10.60 14.60
N LEU A 411 -1.30 -10.19 15.38
CA LEU A 411 -1.10 -9.82 16.78
C LEU A 411 -0.89 -11.06 17.65
N SER A 412 -1.84 -12.00 17.60
CA SER A 412 -1.82 -13.27 18.34
C SER A 412 -2.75 -14.30 17.67
N PRO A 413 -2.60 -15.61 17.92
CA PRO A 413 -3.51 -16.62 17.36
C PRO A 413 -4.99 -16.29 17.61
N ARG A 414 -5.81 -16.27 16.56
CA ARG A 414 -7.23 -15.89 16.62
C ARG A 414 -8.10 -17.11 16.84
N LEU A 415 -8.91 -17.14 17.90
CA LEU A 415 -9.80 -18.27 18.20
C LEU A 415 -10.95 -18.37 17.18
N MET A 416 -11.29 -19.58 16.71
CA MET A 416 -12.29 -19.77 15.65
C MET A 416 -13.54 -20.55 16.06
N ASN A 417 -13.40 -21.64 16.83
CA ASN A 417 -14.47 -22.63 16.98
C ASN A 417 -14.92 -22.90 18.42
N VAL A 418 -14.71 -21.95 19.33
CA VAL A 418 -15.15 -22.04 20.73
C VAL A 418 -16.06 -20.86 21.02
N LEU A 419 -17.20 -21.15 21.64
CA LEU A 419 -18.19 -20.13 22.01
C LEU A 419 -17.68 -19.25 23.17
N PRO A 420 -18.14 -17.99 23.25
CA PRO A 420 -17.77 -17.11 24.35
C PRO A 420 -18.32 -17.62 25.68
N GLY A 421 -17.68 -17.22 26.79
CA GLY A 421 -18.23 -17.38 28.14
C GLY A 421 -19.24 -16.28 28.48
N GLU A 422 -19.66 -16.19 29.74
CA GLU A 422 -20.56 -15.13 30.22
C GLU A 422 -19.99 -13.72 29.99
N ASP A 423 -18.66 -13.58 30.11
CA ASP A 423 -17.93 -12.31 29.91
C ASP A 423 -17.54 -12.07 28.43
N GLY A 424 -18.02 -12.89 27.48
CA GLY A 424 -17.65 -12.78 26.08
C GLY A 424 -16.31 -13.45 25.77
N TYR A 425 -15.41 -12.69 25.12
CA TYR A 425 -14.03 -13.06 24.78
C TYR A 425 -12.99 -12.15 25.44
N PRO A 426 -12.92 -12.08 26.79
CA PRO A 426 -11.97 -11.21 27.47
C PRO A 426 -10.52 -11.54 27.09
N ALA A 427 -9.76 -10.51 26.75
CA ALA A 427 -8.37 -10.58 26.35
C ALA A 427 -7.53 -9.54 27.08
N ALA A 428 -6.33 -9.91 27.54
CA ALA A 428 -5.32 -8.99 28.06
C ALA A 428 -4.03 -9.11 27.24
N ILE A 429 -3.62 -8.01 26.61
CA ILE A 429 -2.46 -7.99 25.71
C ILE A 429 -1.37 -7.13 26.32
N GLU A 430 -0.15 -7.66 26.37
CA GLU A 430 1.06 -6.94 26.74
C GLU A 430 1.99 -6.85 25.53
N ILE A 431 2.49 -5.66 25.22
CA ILE A 431 3.40 -5.44 24.09
C ILE A 431 4.55 -4.53 24.49
N THR A 432 5.77 -4.89 24.08
CA THR A 432 6.97 -4.07 24.38
C THR A 432 7.49 -3.38 23.13
N LEU A 433 7.53 -2.04 23.15
CA LEU A 433 7.82 -1.19 22.00
C LEU A 433 8.80 -0.05 22.34
N PRO A 434 9.43 0.60 21.35
CA PRO A 434 10.20 1.82 21.56
C PRO A 434 9.41 2.89 22.34
N GLU A 435 10.07 3.62 23.23
CA GLU A 435 9.42 4.62 24.10
C GLU A 435 8.75 5.79 23.35
N ALA A 436 9.16 6.04 22.10
CA ALA A 436 8.60 7.07 21.24
C ALA A 436 7.22 6.70 20.66
N MET A 437 6.82 5.42 20.73
CA MET A 437 5.54 4.97 20.19
C MET A 437 4.41 5.12 21.20
N THR A 438 3.26 5.59 20.72
CA THR A 438 1.96 5.50 21.38
C THR A 438 1.26 4.23 20.91
N VAL A 439 0.77 3.41 21.84
CA VAL A 439 -0.01 2.20 21.54
C VAL A 439 -1.49 2.53 21.51
N ILE A 440 -2.16 2.17 20.42
CA ILE A 440 -3.58 2.46 20.19
C ILE A 440 -4.27 1.14 19.82
N PRO A 441 -4.88 0.46 20.80
CA PRO A 441 -5.83 -0.61 20.51
C PRO A 441 -7.01 -0.02 19.75
N PHE A 442 -7.39 -0.67 18.65
CA PHE A 442 -8.56 -0.27 17.88
C PHE A 442 -9.83 -0.64 18.66
N GLY A 443 -10.79 0.28 18.68
CA GLY A 443 -11.98 0.23 19.53
C GLY A 443 -11.85 1.09 20.78
N SER A 444 -12.73 0.89 21.76
CA SER A 444 -12.79 1.67 23.01
C SER A 444 -11.69 1.35 24.04
N SER A 445 -10.93 0.28 23.84
CA SER A 445 -9.92 -0.22 24.77
C SER A 445 -8.72 0.72 24.95
N GLU A 446 -8.39 1.12 26.17
CA GLU A 446 -7.24 1.99 26.46
C GLU A 446 -5.98 1.20 26.79
N ALA A 447 -4.81 1.72 26.38
CA ALA A 447 -3.52 1.13 26.69
C ALA A 447 -2.78 1.93 27.77
N GLU A 448 -2.21 1.21 28.74
CA GLU A 448 -1.42 1.78 29.83
C GLU A 448 0.02 1.25 29.82
N ILE A 449 0.97 2.07 30.27
CA ILE A 449 2.36 1.66 30.44
C ILE A 449 2.50 0.95 31.79
N ILE A 450 2.87 -0.33 31.76
CA ILE A 450 3.07 -1.15 32.97
C ILE A 450 4.54 -1.32 33.35
N ALA A 451 5.46 -1.06 32.41
CA ALA A 451 6.89 -1.07 32.68
C ALA A 451 7.66 -0.16 31.73
N GLU A 452 8.69 0.51 32.24
CA GLU A 452 9.70 1.21 31.45
C GLU A 452 11.05 0.49 31.62
N HIS A 453 11.81 0.38 30.53
CA HIS A 453 13.06 -0.37 30.49
C HIS A 453 14.25 0.53 30.13
N ASP A 454 15.41 0.28 30.75
CA ASP A 454 16.65 1.03 30.53
C ASP A 454 17.18 1.00 29.08
N ASN A 455 16.61 0.14 28.22
CA ASN A 455 16.97 0.01 26.81
C ASN A 455 16.15 0.91 25.87
N GLY A 456 15.35 1.86 26.41
CA GLY A 456 14.52 2.78 25.63
C GLY A 456 13.24 2.15 25.10
N THR A 457 12.69 1.15 25.80
CA THR A 457 11.41 0.52 25.46
C THR A 457 10.44 0.59 26.63
N ARG A 458 9.15 0.54 26.32
CA ARG A 458 8.04 0.48 27.28
C ARG A 458 7.20 -0.75 27.02
N THR A 459 6.76 -1.41 28.08
CA THR A 459 5.73 -2.44 28.00
C THR A 459 4.38 -1.80 28.27
N TRP A 460 3.50 -1.91 27.29
CA TRP A 460 2.12 -1.49 27.35
C TRP A 460 1.22 -2.67 27.63
N ARG A 461 0.13 -2.44 28.34
CA ARG A 461 -0.94 -3.39 28.56
C ARG A 461 -2.27 -2.77 28.18
N TYR A 462 -3.16 -3.55 27.57
CA TYR A 462 -4.56 -3.20 27.41
C TYR A 462 -5.43 -4.44 27.57
N GLU A 463 -6.69 -4.21 27.90
CA GLU A 463 -7.72 -5.24 27.98
C GLU A 463 -8.76 -4.99 26.89
N ASP A 464 -9.31 -6.06 26.34
CA ASP A 464 -10.22 -6.03 25.18
C ASP A 464 -11.21 -7.20 25.25
N ASN A 465 -12.24 -7.18 24.41
CA ASN A 465 -13.23 -8.25 24.31
C ASN A 465 -13.41 -8.70 22.85
N GLY A 466 -12.67 -9.74 22.44
CA GLY A 466 -12.70 -10.23 21.07
C GLY A 466 -11.80 -11.44 20.84
N THR A 467 -12.13 -12.23 19.82
CA THR A 467 -11.33 -13.39 19.41
C THR A 467 -10.03 -13.00 18.70
N GLY A 468 -10.00 -11.79 18.12
CA GLY A 468 -8.88 -11.16 17.42
C GLY A 468 -8.43 -9.87 18.12
N GLY A 469 -8.03 -8.87 17.35
CA GLY A 469 -7.63 -7.57 17.88
C GLY A 469 -6.78 -6.82 16.86
N ILE A 470 -6.99 -5.52 16.78
CA ILE A 470 -6.23 -4.65 15.87
C ILE A 470 -5.45 -3.67 16.74
N LEU A 471 -4.14 -3.62 16.51
CA LEU A 471 -3.23 -2.78 17.27
C LEU A 471 -2.42 -1.91 16.35
N TYR A 472 -2.54 -0.60 16.56
CA TYR A 472 -1.67 0.40 15.98
C TYR A 472 -0.63 0.84 17.02
N ALA A 473 0.59 1.10 16.57
CA ALA A 473 1.50 1.92 17.34
C ALA A 473 2.41 2.73 16.44
N GLY A 474 2.76 3.93 16.86
CA GLY A 474 3.63 4.80 16.10
C GLY A 474 3.91 6.12 16.80
N ASP A 475 4.66 6.99 16.15
CA ASP A 475 4.90 8.35 16.63
C ASP A 475 3.68 9.24 16.38
N TYR A 476 2.68 9.10 17.24
CA TYR A 476 1.42 9.83 17.18
C TYR A 476 1.42 11.07 18.08
N VAL A 477 0.71 12.10 17.63
CA VAL A 477 0.14 13.14 18.48
C VAL A 477 -1.30 12.74 18.80
N ARG A 478 -1.74 12.99 20.03
CA ARG A 478 -3.11 12.79 20.50
C ARG A 478 -3.67 14.13 20.92
N GLU A 479 -4.84 14.46 20.42
CA GLU A 479 -5.66 15.59 20.86
C GLU A 479 -7.01 15.08 21.38
N ASP A 480 -7.35 15.52 22.59
CA ASP A 480 -8.58 15.13 23.28
C ASP A 480 -9.57 16.29 23.28
N MET A 481 -10.83 16.01 22.94
CA MET A 481 -11.89 17.02 22.88
C MET A 481 -13.26 16.42 23.18
N GLU A 482 -14.22 17.28 23.57
CA GLU A 482 -15.63 16.90 23.74
C GLU A 482 -16.42 17.43 22.54
N ALA A 483 -17.09 16.54 21.80
CA ALA A 483 -17.92 16.91 20.65
C ALA A 483 -19.06 15.90 20.48
N GLY A 484 -20.25 16.35 20.07
CA GLY A 484 -21.42 15.50 19.86
C GLY A 484 -21.89 14.77 21.13
N GLY A 485 -21.49 15.25 22.32
CA GLY A 485 -21.77 14.60 23.60
C GLY A 485 -20.91 13.37 23.91
N ILE A 486 -19.81 13.16 23.16
CA ILE A 486 -18.83 12.09 23.40
C ILE A 486 -17.40 12.65 23.47
N HIS A 487 -16.53 11.88 24.10
CA HIS A 487 -15.10 12.16 24.18
C HIS A 487 -14.39 11.70 22.91
N ILE A 488 -13.83 12.62 22.14
CA ILE A 488 -13.06 12.32 20.93
C ILE A 488 -11.57 12.31 21.24
N GLN A 489 -10.91 11.22 20.83
CA GLN A 489 -9.46 11.12 20.81
C GLN A 489 -8.97 11.13 19.36
N PHE A 490 -8.44 12.26 18.92
CA PHE A 490 -7.92 12.42 17.57
C PHE A 490 -6.41 12.13 17.54
N TYR A 491 -6.03 11.08 16.83
CA TYR A 491 -4.65 10.63 16.66
C TYR A 491 -4.18 10.89 15.24
N TYR A 492 -3.05 11.58 15.10
CA TYR A 492 -2.39 11.79 13.80
C TYR A 492 -0.87 11.68 13.91
N GLY A 493 -0.21 11.39 12.79
CA GLY A 493 1.24 11.21 12.75
C GLY A 493 1.96 12.51 13.12
N ARG A 494 3.01 12.42 13.95
CA ARG A 494 3.75 13.61 14.40
C ARG A 494 4.33 14.44 13.25
N LYS A 495 4.68 13.81 12.13
CA LYS A 495 5.16 14.50 10.92
C LYS A 495 4.09 15.42 10.31
N HIS A 496 2.82 15.08 10.46
CA HIS A 496 1.68 15.86 9.96
C HIS A 496 1.28 17.05 10.85
N GLN A 497 1.84 17.17 12.06
CA GLN A 497 1.35 18.14 13.06
C GLN A 497 1.25 19.56 12.54
N ALA A 498 2.27 20.06 11.83
CA ALA A 498 2.25 21.42 11.29
C ALA A 498 1.14 21.65 10.26
N VAL A 499 0.75 20.61 9.51
CA VAL A 499 -0.35 20.68 8.55
C VAL A 499 -1.69 20.63 9.30
N MET A 500 -1.85 19.74 10.28
CA MET A 500 -3.05 19.64 11.12
C MET A 500 -3.35 20.95 11.86
N GLU A 501 -2.33 21.57 12.45
CA GLU A 501 -2.44 22.87 13.11
C GLU A 501 -2.80 23.99 12.12
N ALA A 502 -2.22 23.98 10.91
CA ALA A 502 -2.46 25.02 9.91
C ALA A 502 -3.89 25.00 9.34
N VAL A 503 -4.52 23.82 9.28
CA VAL A 503 -5.91 23.68 8.80
C VAL A 503 -6.96 23.79 9.90
N GLY A 504 -6.55 23.91 11.17
CA GLY A 504 -7.47 23.93 12.30
C GLY A 504 -8.17 22.58 12.50
N ALA A 505 -7.43 21.47 12.40
CA ALA A 505 -7.98 20.12 12.42
C ALA A 505 -8.87 19.84 13.64
N ALA A 506 -8.50 20.29 14.84
CA ALA A 506 -9.30 20.11 16.05
C ALA A 506 -10.66 20.83 15.97
N ASP A 507 -10.68 22.07 15.51
CA ASP A 507 -11.91 22.85 15.33
C ASP A 507 -12.80 22.19 14.27
N ALA A 508 -12.21 21.65 13.20
CA ALA A 508 -12.92 20.92 12.16
C ALA A 508 -13.51 19.59 12.66
N VAL A 509 -12.77 18.81 13.46
CA VAL A 509 -13.29 17.62 14.15
C VAL A 509 -14.51 17.99 14.99
N GLN A 510 -14.39 19.03 15.81
CA GLN A 510 -15.49 19.47 16.66
C GLN A 510 -16.72 19.88 15.83
N ALA A 511 -16.53 20.73 14.81
CA ALA A 511 -17.61 21.21 13.96
C ALA A 511 -18.36 20.07 13.26
N VAL A 512 -17.63 19.09 12.69
CA VAL A 512 -18.22 17.93 12.02
C VAL A 512 -19.00 17.06 12.99
N VAL A 513 -18.39 16.73 14.14
CA VAL A 513 -19.03 15.84 15.11
C VAL A 513 -20.26 16.48 15.73
N ASP A 514 -20.19 17.76 16.11
CA ASP A 514 -21.33 18.50 16.65
C ASP A 514 -22.47 18.59 15.62
N TYR A 515 -22.17 19.03 14.40
CA TYR A 515 -23.17 19.18 13.34
C TYR A 515 -23.82 17.84 12.98
N CYS A 516 -23.03 16.83 12.63
CA CYS A 516 -23.59 15.58 12.14
C CYS A 516 -24.34 14.82 13.24
N THR A 517 -23.86 14.87 14.50
CA THR A 517 -24.58 14.27 15.63
C THR A 517 -25.91 14.97 15.88
N GLN A 518 -25.93 16.30 15.84
CA GLN A 518 -27.15 17.08 16.06
C GLN A 518 -28.18 16.88 14.94
N HIS A 519 -27.75 16.90 13.68
CA HIS A 519 -28.65 16.90 12.53
C HIS A 519 -29.01 15.49 12.05
N TYR A 520 -28.08 14.53 12.06
CA TYR A 520 -28.31 13.18 11.51
C TYR A 520 -28.36 12.09 12.58
N GLY A 521 -27.69 12.29 13.72
CA GLY A 521 -27.62 11.34 14.82
C GLY A 521 -26.20 10.83 15.07
N PRO A 522 -25.98 10.15 16.21
CA PRO A 522 -24.66 9.68 16.61
C PRO A 522 -24.17 8.55 15.69
N LEU A 523 -22.85 8.46 15.52
CA LEU A 523 -22.21 7.34 14.81
C LEU A 523 -22.55 6.01 15.48
N SER A 524 -22.95 5.02 14.68
CA SER A 524 -23.32 3.68 15.15
C SER A 524 -22.18 2.93 15.85
N PHE A 525 -20.94 3.28 15.52
CA PHE A 525 -19.72 2.73 16.08
C PHE A 525 -19.09 3.60 17.17
N GLY A 526 -19.74 4.66 17.65
CA GLY A 526 -19.31 5.35 18.87
C GLY A 526 -19.61 4.47 20.08
N ALA A 527 -18.63 4.17 20.94
CA ALA A 527 -18.79 3.26 22.08
C ALA A 527 -19.55 3.90 23.28
N GLY A 528 -20.57 4.70 23.01
CA GLY A 528 -21.42 5.37 24.00
C GLY A 528 -20.78 6.60 24.67
N GLU A 529 -19.50 6.54 25.04
CA GLU A 529 -18.82 7.63 25.77
C GLU A 529 -17.57 8.18 25.07
N SER A 530 -16.93 7.41 24.18
CA SER A 530 -15.73 7.87 23.46
C SER A 530 -15.58 7.32 22.05
N LEU A 531 -14.88 8.06 21.19
CA LEU A 531 -14.49 7.65 19.85
C LEU A 531 -13.04 8.02 19.57
N LYS A 532 -12.25 7.06 19.07
CA LYS A 532 -10.91 7.31 18.55
C LYS A 532 -10.96 7.54 17.05
N LEU A 533 -10.47 8.68 16.61
CA LEU A 533 -10.23 8.98 15.20
C LEU A 533 -8.73 8.80 14.93
N ILE A 534 -8.35 7.77 14.19
CA ILE A 534 -6.94 7.37 14.07
C ILE A 534 -6.47 7.56 12.63
N GLN A 535 -5.53 8.47 12.41
CA GLN A 535 -4.85 8.56 11.13
C GLN A 535 -4.04 7.28 10.88
N SER A 536 -4.41 6.53 9.85
CA SER A 536 -3.72 5.32 9.45
C SER A 536 -2.64 5.61 8.42
N ARG A 537 -1.70 4.67 8.30
CA ARG A 537 -0.89 4.51 7.09
C ARG A 537 -1.81 4.27 5.88
N VAL A 538 -1.35 4.56 4.67
CA VAL A 538 -2.12 4.32 3.43
C VAL A 538 -2.70 2.91 3.41
N ALA A 539 -4.03 2.84 3.43
CA ALA A 539 -4.79 1.59 3.47
C ALA A 539 -5.64 1.40 2.21
N GLY A 540 -5.91 2.49 1.47
CA GLY A 540 -6.74 2.45 0.26
C GLY A 540 -8.24 2.41 0.58
N GLY A 541 -8.61 2.82 1.79
CA GLY A 541 -9.97 2.83 2.35
C GLY A 541 -9.93 3.00 3.87
N GLY A 542 -11.09 3.28 4.48
CA GLY A 542 -11.26 3.36 5.94
C GLY A 542 -12.07 2.20 6.48
N TYR A 543 -12.01 1.97 7.78
CA TYR A 543 -12.95 1.12 8.50
C TYR A 543 -13.18 1.66 9.92
N ALA A 544 -14.33 1.33 10.49
CA ALA A 544 -14.76 1.75 11.80
C ALA A 544 -15.41 0.58 12.56
N ALA A 545 -15.16 0.48 13.86
CA ALA A 545 -15.84 -0.45 14.75
C ALA A 545 -15.71 0.00 16.21
N ASP A 546 -16.78 -0.22 16.99
CA ASP A 546 -16.79 -0.27 18.47
C ASP A 546 -15.85 0.71 19.20
N GLY A 547 -15.97 2.00 18.88
CA GLY A 547 -15.25 3.09 19.55
C GLY A 547 -14.02 3.61 18.81
N ALA A 548 -13.74 3.14 17.59
CA ALA A 548 -12.68 3.70 16.76
C ALA A 548 -13.02 3.74 15.27
N SER A 549 -12.39 4.67 14.56
CA SER A 549 -12.42 4.78 13.11
C SER A 549 -11.07 5.21 12.54
N LEU A 550 -10.76 4.76 11.33
CA LEU A 550 -9.56 5.15 10.60
C LEU A 550 -9.79 6.34 9.67
N LEU A 551 -8.76 7.17 9.61
CA LEU A 551 -8.61 8.30 8.71
C LEU A 551 -7.40 8.02 7.82
N ASP A 552 -7.60 7.68 6.54
CA ASP A 552 -6.46 7.39 5.64
C ASP A 552 -5.62 8.66 5.45
N GLU A 553 -4.30 8.59 5.71
CA GLU A 553 -3.39 9.74 5.58
C GLU A 553 -3.46 10.41 4.20
N ALA A 554 -3.80 9.66 3.13
CA ALA A 554 -3.94 10.21 1.80
C ALA A 554 -4.99 11.32 1.70
N GLY A 555 -6.04 11.26 2.53
CA GLY A 555 -7.09 12.28 2.63
C GLY A 555 -6.61 13.60 3.24
N PHE A 556 -5.48 13.59 3.96
CA PHE A 556 -5.02 14.77 4.71
C PHE A 556 -3.74 15.39 4.15
N THR A 557 -3.29 14.94 2.98
CA THR A 557 -2.10 15.47 2.33
C THR A 557 -2.28 16.94 1.92
N ILE A 558 -1.19 17.72 1.87
CA ILE A 558 -1.23 19.11 1.37
C ILE A 558 -1.84 19.20 -0.03
N ALA A 559 -1.63 18.19 -0.88
CA ALA A 559 -2.21 18.14 -2.21
C ALA A 559 -3.72 17.90 -2.19
N ASN A 560 -4.22 16.98 -1.36
CA ASN A 560 -5.66 16.72 -1.22
C ASN A 560 -6.36 17.91 -0.56
N LEU A 561 -5.77 18.49 0.49
CA LEU A 561 -6.29 19.68 1.16
C LEU A 561 -6.33 20.93 0.27
N ALA A 562 -5.71 20.92 -0.91
CA ALA A 562 -5.79 21.98 -1.90
C ALA A 562 -6.85 21.71 -3.00
N ASP A 563 -7.63 20.63 -2.87
CA ASP A 563 -8.65 20.26 -3.86
C ASP A 563 -9.92 21.09 -3.70
N GLY A 564 -10.07 22.09 -4.58
CA GLY A 564 -11.21 22.99 -4.61
C GLY A 564 -12.56 22.31 -4.92
N ALA A 565 -12.57 21.07 -5.41
CA ALA A 565 -13.82 20.33 -5.60
C ALA A 565 -14.43 19.82 -4.29
N LYS A 566 -13.61 19.71 -3.23
CA LYS A 566 -14.02 19.20 -1.91
C LYS A 566 -14.36 20.30 -0.92
N GLY A 567 -13.81 21.50 -1.13
CA GLY A 567 -14.05 22.67 -0.27
C GLY A 567 -13.23 23.87 -0.74
N ALA A 568 -13.62 25.08 -0.32
CA ALA A 568 -13.01 26.31 -0.81
C ALA A 568 -11.66 26.64 -0.15
N ALA A 569 -11.43 26.13 1.05
CA ALA A 569 -10.17 26.20 1.77
C ALA A 569 -9.76 24.84 2.36
N ALA A 570 -8.49 24.70 2.74
CA ALA A 570 -7.94 23.46 3.27
C ALA A 570 -8.67 22.93 4.52
N GLY A 571 -9.12 23.80 5.41
CA GLY A 571 -9.93 23.41 6.57
C GLY A 571 -11.29 22.85 6.18
N GLU A 572 -11.89 23.33 5.10
CA GLU A 572 -13.16 22.80 4.57
C GLU A 572 -12.99 21.46 3.87
N VAL A 573 -11.87 21.26 3.16
CA VAL A 573 -11.52 19.93 2.65
C VAL A 573 -11.30 18.95 3.80
N PHE A 574 -10.68 19.38 4.89
CA PHE A 574 -10.55 18.56 6.10
C PHE A 574 -11.92 18.18 6.70
N ILE A 575 -12.85 19.14 6.76
CA ILE A 575 -14.26 18.89 7.13
C ILE A 575 -14.86 17.83 6.21
N HIS A 576 -14.70 17.95 4.89
CA HIS A 576 -15.21 16.98 3.92
C HIS A 576 -14.73 15.55 4.21
N GLU A 577 -13.42 15.35 4.38
CA GLU A 577 -12.86 14.03 4.65
C GLU A 577 -13.35 13.43 5.99
N LEU A 578 -13.65 14.28 6.98
CA LEU A 578 -14.26 13.85 8.23
C LEU A 578 -15.76 13.57 8.12
N VAL A 579 -16.50 14.24 7.24
CA VAL A 579 -17.92 13.95 7.03
C VAL A 579 -18.13 12.53 6.49
N HIS A 580 -17.14 11.95 5.81
CA HIS A 580 -17.16 10.53 5.43
C HIS A 580 -17.30 9.55 6.61
N GLN A 581 -17.01 9.99 7.84
CA GLN A 581 -17.32 9.18 9.03
C GLN A 581 -18.81 8.90 9.16
N TRP A 582 -19.69 9.84 8.77
CA TRP A 582 -21.14 9.64 8.67
C TRP A 582 -21.53 9.07 7.30
N TRP A 583 -21.15 9.73 6.22
CA TRP A 583 -21.52 9.35 4.85
C TRP A 583 -20.37 8.60 4.17
N GLY A 584 -20.33 7.28 4.40
CA GLY A 584 -19.27 6.40 3.91
C GLY A 584 -19.04 5.24 4.87
N LEU A 585 -18.54 5.53 6.08
CA LEU A 585 -18.32 4.50 7.12
C LEU A 585 -19.56 4.27 7.98
N GLY A 586 -20.25 5.33 8.40
CA GLY A 586 -21.48 5.24 9.18
C GLY A 586 -22.68 4.74 8.38
N ASN A 587 -22.64 4.88 7.05
CA ASN A 587 -23.67 4.43 6.14
C ASN A 587 -23.07 4.05 4.79
N MET A 588 -23.30 2.81 4.37
CA MET A 588 -22.75 2.26 3.14
C MET A 588 -23.65 2.62 1.94
N PHE A 589 -23.04 2.77 0.77
CA PHE A 589 -23.76 3.09 -0.47
C PHE A 589 -23.61 1.94 -1.46
N ASP A 590 -24.66 1.69 -2.22
CA ASP A 590 -24.62 0.67 -3.26
C ASP A 590 -23.65 1.12 -4.36
N THR A 591 -23.02 0.15 -5.02
CA THR A 591 -22.31 0.38 -6.27
C THR A 591 -23.28 0.86 -7.34
N ALA A 592 -23.44 2.18 -7.43
CA ALA A 592 -24.32 2.80 -8.38
C ALA A 592 -23.87 2.49 -9.82
N ASP A 593 -24.83 2.44 -10.75
CA ASP A 593 -24.54 2.50 -12.19
C ASP A 593 -23.52 3.63 -12.43
N PRO A 594 -22.45 3.44 -13.23
CA PRO A 594 -21.49 4.50 -13.54
C PRO A 594 -22.11 5.81 -14.07
N SER A 595 -23.35 5.73 -14.57
CA SER A 595 -24.17 6.85 -15.00
C SER A 595 -25.08 7.46 -13.92
N SER A 596 -25.00 7.00 -12.67
CA SER A 596 -25.73 7.60 -11.54
C SER A 596 -24.82 8.57 -10.78
N PRO A 597 -25.32 9.77 -10.42
CA PRO A 597 -24.60 10.70 -9.55
C PRO A 597 -24.69 10.30 -8.05
N TRP A 598 -25.57 9.37 -7.68
CA TRP A 598 -25.81 8.97 -6.29
C TRP A 598 -24.59 8.27 -5.70
N SER A 599 -24.06 8.81 -4.60
CA SER A 599 -22.84 8.34 -3.95
C SER A 599 -22.72 8.91 -2.53
N ALA A 600 -21.83 8.30 -1.74
CA ALA A 600 -21.39 8.87 -0.45
C ALA A 600 -20.83 10.29 -0.61
N GLU A 601 -20.11 10.54 -1.70
CA GLU A 601 -19.52 11.84 -2.03
C GLU A 601 -20.57 12.93 -2.18
N GLY A 602 -21.69 12.66 -2.86
CA GLY A 602 -22.75 13.64 -3.05
C GLY A 602 -23.35 14.15 -1.73
N LEU A 603 -23.61 13.25 -0.78
CA LEU A 603 -24.06 13.61 0.56
C LEU A 603 -22.96 14.25 1.39
N THR A 604 -21.72 13.79 1.26
CA THR A 604 -20.57 14.37 1.95
C THR A 604 -20.38 15.83 1.54
N VAL A 605 -20.34 16.12 0.24
CA VAL A 605 -20.23 17.49 -0.29
C VAL A 605 -21.39 18.37 0.15
N TYR A 606 -22.62 17.87 0.12
CA TYR A 606 -23.79 18.61 0.58
C TYR A 606 -23.72 18.92 2.08
N THR A 607 -23.33 17.96 2.92
CA THR A 607 -23.14 18.16 4.35
C THR A 607 -21.98 19.13 4.63
N THR A 608 -20.85 19.04 3.92
CA THR A 608 -19.74 20.01 4.01
C THR A 608 -20.22 21.43 3.72
N TYR A 609 -21.01 21.60 2.66
CA TYR A 609 -21.65 22.88 2.34
C TYR A 609 -22.53 23.39 3.49
N ARG A 610 -23.36 22.53 4.10
CA ARG A 610 -24.22 22.94 5.22
C ARG A 610 -23.40 23.36 6.45
N ILE A 611 -22.31 22.66 6.76
CA ILE A 611 -21.37 23.04 7.83
C ILE A 611 -20.70 24.39 7.49
N ALA A 612 -20.18 24.54 6.28
CA ALA A 612 -19.55 25.79 5.83
C ALA A 612 -20.53 26.97 5.88
N LYS A 613 -21.80 26.75 5.52
CA LYS A 613 -22.88 27.73 5.66
C LYS A 613 -23.10 28.17 7.11
N GLU A 614 -23.09 27.25 8.06
CA GLU A 614 -23.23 27.60 9.48
C GLU A 614 -22.01 28.37 10.03
N LEU A 615 -20.80 27.97 9.62
CA LEU A 615 -19.55 28.58 10.07
C LEU A 615 -19.31 29.96 9.46
N TYR A 616 -19.64 30.15 8.18
CA TYR A 616 -19.22 31.32 7.40
C TYR A 616 -20.37 32.15 6.81
N GLY A 617 -21.61 31.64 6.87
CA GLY A 617 -22.82 32.31 6.41
C GLY A 617 -23.26 31.94 5.00
N GLU A 618 -24.52 32.29 4.69
CA GLU A 618 -25.19 31.92 3.44
C GLU A 618 -24.49 32.45 2.18
N ASP A 619 -24.18 33.74 2.14
CA ASP A 619 -23.57 34.37 0.97
C ASP A 619 -22.24 33.71 0.61
N TYR A 620 -21.45 33.33 1.63
CA TYR A 620 -20.20 32.61 1.45
C TYR A 620 -20.43 31.22 0.86
N ALA A 621 -21.35 30.46 1.44
CA ALA A 621 -21.62 29.08 1.01
C ALA A 621 -22.20 29.03 -0.42
N VAL A 622 -23.04 30.00 -0.80
CA VAL A 622 -23.54 30.11 -2.17
C VAL A 622 -22.41 30.39 -3.16
N GLU A 623 -21.56 31.38 -2.89
CA GLU A 623 -20.45 31.76 -3.79
C GLU A 623 -19.42 30.62 -3.97
N ASN A 624 -19.12 29.91 -2.89
CA ASN A 624 -18.01 28.96 -2.84
C ASN A 624 -18.42 27.50 -3.12
N TYR A 625 -19.70 27.16 -3.01
CA TYR A 625 -20.20 25.81 -3.30
C TYR A 625 -21.25 25.83 -4.41
N VAL A 626 -22.41 26.44 -4.17
CA VAL A 626 -23.57 26.34 -5.08
C VAL A 626 -23.25 26.89 -6.47
N ASP A 627 -22.62 28.07 -6.55
CA ASP A 627 -22.25 28.67 -7.82
C ASP A 627 -21.14 27.88 -8.53
N GLN A 628 -20.21 27.28 -7.77
CA GLN A 628 -19.17 26.40 -8.33
C GLN A 628 -19.78 25.12 -8.92
N TRP A 629 -20.70 24.48 -8.20
CA TRP A 629 -21.39 23.29 -8.68
C TRP A 629 -22.22 23.58 -9.94
N ARG A 630 -22.93 24.72 -9.97
CA ARG A 630 -23.70 25.14 -11.15
C ARG A 630 -22.79 25.33 -12.37
N ALA A 631 -21.68 26.03 -12.19
CA ALA A 631 -20.70 26.22 -13.25
C ALA A 631 -20.13 24.87 -13.75
N ALA A 632 -19.81 23.94 -12.85
CA ALA A 632 -19.28 22.63 -13.21
C ALA A 632 -20.31 21.76 -13.96
N VAL A 633 -21.57 21.79 -13.54
CA VAL A 633 -22.69 21.09 -14.21
C VAL A 633 -22.98 21.68 -15.58
N ASP A 634 -22.99 23.01 -15.72
CA ASP A 634 -23.14 23.68 -17.01
C ASP A 634 -22.03 23.26 -17.99
N ASP A 635 -20.77 23.26 -17.53
CA ASP A 635 -19.62 22.81 -18.32
C ASP A 635 -19.70 21.32 -18.69
N TYR A 636 -20.23 20.48 -17.79
CA TYR A 636 -20.43 19.05 -18.04
C TYR A 636 -21.40 18.81 -19.19
N TYR A 637 -22.55 19.47 -19.21
CA TYR A 637 -23.51 19.31 -20.32
C TYR A 637 -23.01 19.91 -21.63
N LEU A 638 -22.01 20.79 -21.60
CA LEU A 638 -21.29 21.27 -22.79
C LEU A 638 -20.19 20.31 -23.26
N ASN A 639 -19.77 19.35 -22.43
CA ASN A 639 -18.69 18.41 -22.73
C ASN A 639 -18.98 17.58 -23.98
N PHE A 640 -17.97 17.44 -24.84
CA PHE A 640 -18.10 16.71 -26.10
C PHE A 640 -18.52 15.24 -25.93
N TYR A 641 -17.93 14.53 -24.96
CA TYR A 641 -18.20 13.10 -24.77
C TYR A 641 -19.55 12.83 -24.10
N VAL A 642 -20.05 13.79 -23.32
CA VAL A 642 -21.41 13.73 -22.76
C VAL A 642 -22.45 13.91 -23.86
N ARG A 643 -22.22 14.86 -24.77
CA ARG A 643 -23.12 15.16 -25.89
C ARG A 643 -23.04 14.16 -27.04
N CYS A 644 -21.92 13.44 -27.16
CA CYS A 644 -21.65 12.49 -28.24
C CYS A 644 -21.01 11.21 -27.66
N PRO A 645 -21.74 10.41 -26.86
CA PRO A 645 -21.21 9.23 -26.15
C PRO A 645 -20.68 8.15 -27.10
N GLU A 646 -21.17 8.09 -28.33
CA GLU A 646 -20.68 7.16 -29.35
C GLU A 646 -19.18 7.32 -29.66
N TYR A 647 -18.63 8.52 -29.44
CA TYR A 647 -17.19 8.77 -29.60
C TYR A 647 -16.39 8.34 -28.37
N LEU A 648 -16.99 8.36 -27.18
CA LEU A 648 -16.39 7.83 -25.96
C LEU A 648 -16.26 6.30 -26.04
N ASP A 649 -17.30 5.63 -26.55
CA ASP A 649 -17.31 4.19 -26.77
C ASP A 649 -16.32 3.70 -27.82
N ALA A 650 -15.94 4.59 -28.76
CA ALA A 650 -14.96 4.30 -29.79
C ALA A 650 -13.50 4.43 -29.31
N LEU A 651 -13.26 4.96 -28.10
CA LEU A 651 -11.91 5.08 -27.53
C LEU A 651 -11.40 3.72 -27.03
N PRO A 652 -10.07 3.55 -26.94
CA PRO A 652 -9.53 2.41 -26.23
C PRO A 652 -9.96 2.44 -24.76
N GLU A 653 -10.07 1.26 -24.16
CA GLU A 653 -10.71 1.06 -22.87
C GLU A 653 -10.12 1.91 -21.74
N ALA A 654 -8.79 2.09 -21.73
CA ALA A 654 -8.11 2.87 -20.70
C ALA A 654 -8.46 4.36 -20.77
N GLU A 655 -8.47 4.94 -21.97
CA GLU A 655 -8.84 6.33 -22.21
C GLU A 655 -10.33 6.56 -21.95
N ARG A 656 -11.17 5.60 -22.36
CA ARG A 656 -12.60 5.61 -22.03
C ARG A 656 -12.81 5.63 -20.52
N LEU A 657 -12.16 4.72 -19.79
CA LEU A 657 -12.27 4.63 -18.33
C LEU A 657 -11.79 5.90 -17.65
N ALA A 658 -10.65 6.48 -18.08
CA ALA A 658 -10.14 7.72 -17.51
C ALA A 658 -11.13 8.89 -17.68
N ILE A 659 -11.74 9.02 -18.87
CA ILE A 659 -12.73 10.07 -19.13
C ILE A 659 -14.03 9.79 -18.37
N SER A 660 -14.54 8.56 -18.41
CA SER A 660 -15.74 8.15 -17.66
C SER A 660 -15.60 8.39 -16.16
N ASN A 661 -14.43 8.10 -15.58
CA ASN A 661 -14.16 8.35 -14.16
C ASN A 661 -14.14 9.85 -13.85
N ALA A 662 -13.50 10.67 -14.68
CA ALA A 662 -13.49 12.13 -14.49
C ALA A 662 -14.90 12.74 -14.59
N LEU A 663 -15.70 12.27 -15.56
CA LEU A 663 -17.09 12.66 -15.72
C LEU A 663 -17.93 12.22 -14.52
N SER A 664 -17.80 10.97 -14.07
CA SER A 664 -18.49 10.45 -12.88
C SER A 664 -18.13 11.25 -11.63
N GLY A 665 -16.85 11.58 -11.42
CA GLY A 665 -16.41 12.41 -10.30
C GLY A 665 -17.09 13.78 -10.25
N MET A 666 -17.14 14.51 -11.37
CA MET A 666 -17.87 15.80 -11.41
C MET A 666 -19.35 15.62 -11.00
N ARG A 667 -19.99 14.54 -11.46
CA ARG A 667 -21.41 14.30 -11.15
C ARG A 667 -21.61 14.02 -9.66
N GLN A 668 -20.69 13.30 -9.04
CA GLN A 668 -20.72 13.03 -7.60
C GLN A 668 -20.48 14.29 -6.77
N TYR A 669 -19.49 15.11 -7.16
CA TYR A 669 -19.06 16.30 -6.39
C TYR A 669 -19.84 17.59 -6.71
N SER A 670 -20.66 17.63 -7.77
CA SER A 670 -21.36 18.85 -8.18
C SER A 670 -22.81 18.62 -8.62
N GLU A 671 -23.09 17.63 -9.46
CA GLU A 671 -24.48 17.35 -9.88
C GLU A 671 -25.33 16.82 -8.71
N MET A 672 -24.81 15.84 -7.97
CA MET A 672 -25.54 15.24 -6.85
C MET A 672 -25.84 16.24 -5.72
N PRO A 673 -24.87 17.02 -5.20
CA PRO A 673 -25.18 18.01 -4.16
C PRO A 673 -26.17 19.08 -4.64
N LEU A 674 -26.15 19.47 -5.92
CA LEU A 674 -27.20 20.35 -6.49
C LEU A 674 -28.58 19.69 -6.54
N LYS A 675 -28.65 18.40 -6.88
CA LYS A 675 -29.91 17.63 -6.81
C LYS A 675 -30.42 17.52 -5.38
N ILE A 676 -29.54 17.31 -4.40
CA ILE A 676 -29.91 17.30 -2.97
C ILE A 676 -30.38 18.70 -2.53
N LEU A 677 -29.72 19.77 -2.97
CA LEU A 677 -30.15 21.14 -2.69
C LEU A 677 -31.53 21.44 -3.31
N LYS A 678 -31.80 20.98 -4.54
CA LYS A 678 -33.13 21.09 -5.14
C LYS A 678 -34.17 20.27 -4.38
N ALA A 679 -33.82 19.06 -3.96
CA ALA A 679 -34.69 18.23 -3.11
C ALA A 679 -35.02 18.95 -1.80
N GLN A 680 -34.04 19.61 -1.17
CA GLN A 680 -34.23 20.43 0.04
C GLN A 680 -35.27 21.53 -0.18
N GLU A 681 -35.20 22.25 -1.29
CA GLU A 681 -36.20 23.27 -1.63
C GLU A 681 -37.61 22.68 -1.79
N LEU A 682 -37.72 21.52 -2.45
CA LEU A 682 -39.00 20.87 -2.74
C LEU A 682 -39.67 20.26 -1.50
N VAL A 683 -38.89 19.72 -0.56
CA VAL A 683 -39.41 19.12 0.69
C VAL A 683 -39.75 20.15 1.77
N GLY A 684 -39.45 21.44 1.53
CA GLY A 684 -39.86 22.54 2.41
C GLY A 684 -38.72 23.21 3.20
N GLY A 685 -37.47 23.02 2.78
CA GLY A 685 -36.30 23.70 3.33
C GLY A 685 -35.37 22.80 4.14
N GLU A 686 -34.40 23.44 4.79
CA GLU A 686 -33.29 22.79 5.50
C GLU A 686 -33.74 21.87 6.63
N GLU A 687 -34.61 22.34 7.51
CA GLU A 687 -35.10 21.54 8.64
C GLU A 687 -35.82 20.26 8.18
N ALA A 688 -36.59 20.33 7.09
CA ALA A 688 -37.29 19.18 6.53
C ALA A 688 -36.32 18.17 5.90
N MET A 689 -35.29 18.66 5.18
CA MET A 689 -34.24 17.81 4.63
C MET A 689 -33.41 17.15 5.73
N ASP A 690 -33.07 17.87 6.80
CA ASP A 690 -32.29 17.34 7.92
C ASP A 690 -33.02 16.17 8.60
N GLU A 691 -34.34 16.29 8.83
CA GLU A 691 -35.15 15.20 9.38
C GLU A 691 -35.24 13.99 8.42
N ILE A 692 -35.27 14.21 7.11
CA ILE A 692 -35.20 13.12 6.11
C ILE A 692 -33.86 12.40 6.18
N LEU A 693 -32.75 13.15 6.13
CA LEU A 693 -31.40 12.58 6.16
C LEU A 693 -31.12 11.85 7.49
N LYS A 694 -31.60 12.37 8.61
CA LYS A 694 -31.61 11.70 9.91
C LYS A 694 -32.36 10.37 9.88
N GLY A 695 -33.56 10.36 9.29
CA GLY A 695 -34.35 9.14 9.12
C GLY A 695 -33.62 8.10 8.28
N LEU A 696 -32.97 8.53 7.20
CA LEU A 696 -32.16 7.65 6.34
C LEU A 696 -30.91 7.15 7.07
N PHE A 697 -30.21 8.00 7.81
CA PHE A 697 -28.99 7.62 8.53
C PHE A 697 -29.27 6.63 9.67
N THR A 698 -30.35 6.85 10.42
CA THR A 698 -30.77 6.04 11.57
C THR A 698 -31.73 4.89 11.23
N ARG A 699 -31.91 4.59 9.93
CA ARG A 699 -32.79 3.52 9.48
C ARG A 699 -32.34 2.16 9.99
N GLU A 700 -33.30 1.25 10.13
CA GLU A 700 -32.98 -0.16 10.36
C GLU A 700 -32.32 -0.73 9.09
N LEU A 701 -31.13 -1.31 9.24
CA LEU A 701 -30.37 -1.87 8.12
C LEU A 701 -30.77 -3.33 7.89
N ASP A 702 -30.99 -3.71 6.63
CA ASP A 702 -31.02 -5.12 6.24
C ASP A 702 -29.58 -5.66 6.24
N PRO A 703 -29.25 -6.66 7.09
CA PRO A 703 -27.90 -7.25 7.12
C PRO A 703 -27.47 -7.86 5.78
N MET A 704 -28.42 -8.23 4.92
CA MET A 704 -28.13 -8.78 3.59
C MET A 704 -27.93 -7.69 2.52
N TYR A 705 -28.44 -6.48 2.77
CA TYR A 705 -28.34 -5.35 1.85
C TYR A 705 -28.35 -4.01 2.60
N PRO A 706 -27.25 -3.66 3.30
CA PRO A 706 -27.20 -2.50 4.20
C PRO A 706 -26.98 -1.16 3.45
N TYR A 707 -27.10 -1.16 2.12
CA TYR A 707 -26.73 -0.04 1.27
C TYR A 707 -27.84 1.01 1.18
N LEU A 708 -27.49 2.29 1.24
CA LEU A 708 -28.38 3.40 0.96
C LEU A 708 -28.48 3.62 -0.55
N THR A 709 -29.64 3.32 -1.10
CA THR A 709 -29.93 3.46 -2.54
C THR A 709 -30.51 4.84 -2.88
N TYR A 710 -30.38 5.23 -4.15
CA TYR A 710 -30.97 6.50 -4.61
C TYR A 710 -32.50 6.49 -4.51
N GLN A 711 -33.12 5.33 -4.74
CA GLN A 711 -34.57 5.18 -4.63
C GLN A 711 -35.05 5.39 -3.19
N GLU A 712 -34.34 4.87 -2.19
CA GLU A 712 -34.68 5.12 -0.78
C GLU A 712 -34.60 6.61 -0.43
N PHE A 713 -33.60 7.32 -0.95
CA PHE A 713 -33.52 8.78 -0.79
C PHE A 713 -34.71 9.49 -1.43
N LEU A 714 -35.04 9.16 -2.69
CA LEU A 714 -36.18 9.73 -3.41
C LEU A 714 -37.51 9.44 -2.69
N ASP A 715 -37.72 8.20 -2.25
CA ASP A 715 -38.91 7.76 -1.52
C ASP A 715 -39.05 8.51 -0.19
N ALA A 716 -37.95 8.72 0.53
CA ALA A 716 -37.94 9.49 1.77
C ALA A 716 -38.25 10.98 1.55
N CYS A 717 -37.84 11.54 0.41
CA CYS A 717 -38.25 12.89 -0.01
C CYS A 717 -39.67 12.95 -0.58
N GLY A 718 -40.27 11.82 -0.96
CA GLY A 718 -41.53 11.79 -1.71
C GLY A 718 -41.42 12.38 -3.12
N LEU A 719 -40.25 12.25 -3.74
CA LEU A 719 -39.91 12.80 -5.06
C LEU A 719 -39.61 11.69 -6.07
N THR A 720 -39.65 12.02 -7.35
CA THR A 720 -39.12 11.15 -8.42
C THR A 720 -37.81 11.69 -8.98
N GLU A 721 -37.12 10.88 -9.79
CA GLU A 721 -35.88 11.33 -10.43
C GLU A 721 -36.12 12.54 -11.36
N GLU A 722 -37.28 12.61 -12.02
CA GLU A 722 -37.65 13.75 -12.87
C GLU A 722 -37.79 15.06 -12.09
N ASP A 723 -38.26 15.00 -10.84
CA ASP A 723 -38.37 16.19 -9.96
C ASP A 723 -36.99 16.81 -9.70
N LEU A 724 -35.93 16.00 -9.75
CA LEU A 724 -34.54 16.41 -9.52
C LEU A 724 -33.76 16.70 -10.81
N SER A 725 -34.42 16.83 -11.97
CA SER A 725 -33.74 17.32 -13.19
C SER A 725 -33.24 18.76 -13.01
N LEU A 726 -32.04 19.07 -13.48
CA LEU A 726 -31.42 20.40 -13.36
C LEU A 726 -31.64 21.30 -14.60
N ASP A 727 -32.49 20.84 -15.54
CA ASP A 727 -32.82 21.54 -16.81
C ASP A 727 -33.70 22.79 -16.67
#